data_AF-A0A2D6I0T5-F1
#
_entry.id   AF-A0A2D6I0T5-F1
#
_cell.length_a   1.000
_cell.length_b   1.000
_cell.length_c   1.000
_cell.angle_alpha   90.00
_cell.angle_beta   90.00
_cell.angle_gamma   90.00
#
_symmetry.space_group_name_H-M   'P 1'
#
loop_
_entity.id
_entity.type
_entity.pdbx_description
1 polymer ?
#
loop_
_entity_poly.entity_id
_entity_poly.type
_entity_poly.pdbx_seq_one_letter_code
_entity_poly.pdbx_strand_id
1 'polypeptide(L)'
;MVNRRQSAGLVTAVIFWGLIATVGGQARADTSAQALSLPGGPTSAMDSTPVRLDADLYLPSTTPAPAVVLAHGFGGSKASVATDAEYLADRGFVVLAYTARGFGGSTGTISMNSPDFEIADASAVIDYLATLDSVTQDGASDPRVGFAGGSYGGALSLMAAGYDNRVNAVSADITWNDLQTSLFGQSVSNPPASRGVGVFKQLWSGLFFSAGLVTQDGEVTDCGRFAPDWCAAYSTAAADGVLTDKARELMAASSPASITDRISVPTLLGGGQSDSLFPLAQTSANAEQISAANETVKVVWHAGGHDGGVDEGDRLRELNAEWFSFHLADGPEVTNAFDATLVEGSAFGEQGTTDTELLSSDSFPGLFGASQESVSIGGPTQQVLAPAGGVPAAISSLPGAGSLAGLAGALLALPLPNQTAAFTSEPLSQPLRIIGSPTVTLEIASNVPVEDVTLFASLRIIGGTERPILPNGLVAPIRIARAGPTPQVIDVDLPAIVRDVAAGERVSVVIGTTDQAFRMPPGPAVYSIGLAASSVAIPLNPMTEESGGTPLWRWPLIALVSVLVIALAVRLLRPGGTRALAREDLADAPIAVENLSKEFKGGIHAVSDVTFEVPQGVVLGLLGPNGAGKTTTMRMVMGLIHPTGGNAYVFGQPVFPGAASLAHIGSFIEGPGFLPHLSGRENLRLYWKASGREQQDPNLDYVLEIAGLGTAIDRKVRTYSQGMRQRLGIAQAMLGMPDVLVLDEPTNGLDPPQIREMRQVLQDYAATGRTVVVSSHLLSEVEQTCSHVAVMHRGTLIAKGTVTQLLAGRSGARLEDVFMEIVGRGHEVVTS
;
A
#
# COMPACT_ATOMS: atom_id res chain seq x y z
N MET A 1 -18.96 48.41 5.60
CA MET A 1 -17.57 47.94 5.84
C MET A 1 -17.56 46.43 5.67
N VAL A 2 -16.96 45.97 4.57
CA VAL A 2 -17.15 44.63 4.01
C VAL A 2 -16.08 43.66 4.53
N ASN A 3 -16.55 42.48 4.93
CA ASN A 3 -15.89 41.20 5.21
C ASN A 3 -14.36 41.09 5.04
N ARG A 4 -13.63 41.12 6.18
CA ARG A 4 -12.21 40.76 6.30
C ARG A 4 -11.97 39.26 6.55
N ARG A 5 -13.03 38.43 6.58
CA ARG A 5 -12.98 36.99 6.89
C ARG A 5 -12.86 36.06 5.67
N GLN A 6 -13.13 36.53 4.45
CA GLN A 6 -13.07 35.68 3.25
C GLN A 6 -11.70 35.70 2.53
N SER A 7 -10.85 36.69 2.79
CA SER A 7 -9.54 36.83 2.13
C SER A 7 -8.40 36.03 2.78
N ALA A 8 -8.52 35.62 4.05
CA ALA A 8 -7.51 34.81 4.74
C ALA A 8 -7.61 33.31 4.40
N GLY A 9 -8.79 32.84 3.99
CA GLY A 9 -8.99 31.46 3.51
C GLY A 9 -8.37 31.22 2.12
N LEU A 10 -8.28 32.26 1.28
CA LEU A 10 -7.76 32.12 -0.08
C LEU A 10 -6.23 32.10 -0.13
N VAL A 11 -5.54 32.87 0.71
CA VAL A 11 -4.07 33.00 0.66
C VAL A 11 -3.36 31.77 1.26
N THR A 12 -3.99 31.08 2.23
CA THR A 12 -3.41 29.88 2.85
C THR A 12 -3.60 28.62 1.99
N ALA A 13 -4.67 28.58 1.18
CA ALA A 13 -4.87 27.50 0.20
C ALA A 13 -3.89 27.59 -0.98
N VAL A 14 -3.56 28.80 -1.44
CA VAL A 14 -2.65 29.01 -2.59
C VAL A 14 -1.19 28.68 -2.25
N ILE A 15 -0.75 28.86 -0.99
CA ILE A 15 0.63 28.53 -0.58
C ILE A 15 0.79 27.04 -0.25
N PHE A 16 -0.24 26.36 0.26
CA PHE A 16 -0.19 24.91 0.49
C PHE A 16 -0.34 24.11 -0.80
N TRP A 17 -1.10 24.61 -1.79
CA TRP A 17 -1.10 24.06 -3.15
C TRP A 17 0.18 24.42 -3.93
N GLY A 18 0.76 25.60 -3.71
CA GLY A 18 1.98 26.04 -4.41
C GLY A 18 3.27 25.29 -4.03
N LEU A 19 3.31 24.62 -2.87
CA LEU A 19 4.46 23.81 -2.43
C LEU A 19 4.27 22.29 -2.58
N ILE A 20 3.05 21.84 -2.91
CA ILE A 20 2.79 20.48 -3.41
C ILE A 20 2.86 20.45 -4.95
N ALA A 21 2.70 21.60 -5.61
CA ALA A 21 2.74 21.74 -7.07
C ALA A 21 4.13 22.10 -7.65
N THR A 22 5.22 21.56 -7.11
CA THR A 22 6.53 21.54 -7.80
C THR A 22 6.97 20.14 -8.23
N VAL A 23 6.09 19.14 -8.14
CA VAL A 23 6.09 18.07 -9.14
C VAL A 23 5.35 18.66 -10.34
N GLY A 24 6.06 18.89 -11.44
CA GLY A 24 5.51 19.48 -12.64
C GLY A 24 4.36 18.65 -13.19
N GLY A 25 3.14 18.95 -12.74
CA GLY A 25 1.94 18.64 -13.50
C GLY A 25 1.96 19.53 -14.73
N GLN A 26 2.62 19.06 -15.79
CA GLN A 26 2.29 19.54 -17.13
C GLN A 26 0.77 19.39 -17.29
N ALA A 27 0.13 20.43 -17.81
CA ALA A 27 -1.28 20.34 -18.15
C ALA A 27 -1.48 19.11 -19.02
N ARG A 28 -2.28 18.12 -18.56
CA ARG A 28 -2.74 17.02 -19.40
C ARG A 28 -3.34 17.65 -20.65
N ALA A 29 -2.71 17.41 -21.79
CA ALA A 29 -3.36 17.69 -23.05
C ALA A 29 -4.64 16.84 -23.11
N ASP A 30 -5.71 17.34 -23.71
CA ASP A 30 -6.81 16.49 -24.16
C ASP A 30 -6.25 15.62 -25.30
N THR A 31 -5.50 14.57 -24.98
CA THR A 31 -4.97 13.57 -25.93
C THR A 31 -6.10 12.61 -26.31
N SER A 32 -7.17 13.13 -26.92
CA SER A 32 -8.24 12.29 -27.43
C SER A 32 -7.73 11.49 -28.63
N ALA A 33 -7.74 10.16 -28.51
CA ALA A 33 -7.38 9.24 -29.59
C ALA A 33 -8.20 9.50 -30.86
N GLN A 34 -7.53 9.55 -32.01
CA GLN A 34 -8.18 9.58 -33.32
C GLN A 34 -8.30 8.16 -33.86
N ALA A 35 -9.52 7.64 -33.94
CA ALA A 35 -9.77 6.32 -34.49
C ALA A 35 -9.49 6.29 -36.00
N LEU A 36 -8.75 5.29 -36.44
CA LEU A 36 -8.29 5.10 -37.81
C LEU A 36 -8.54 3.67 -38.28
N SER A 37 -8.66 3.52 -39.60
CA SER A 37 -8.58 2.22 -40.25
C SER A 37 -7.51 2.29 -41.33
N LEU A 38 -6.48 1.46 -41.20
CA LEU A 38 -5.31 1.45 -42.07
C LEU A 38 -5.33 0.23 -42.99
N PRO A 39 -4.88 0.34 -44.25
CA PRO A 39 -4.57 -0.84 -45.04
C PRO A 39 -3.31 -1.51 -44.47
N GLY A 40 -3.35 -2.84 -44.32
CA GLY A 40 -2.17 -3.66 -44.00
C GLY A 40 -1.62 -4.39 -45.23
N GLY A 41 -0.79 -5.40 -44.99
CA GLY A 41 -0.29 -6.33 -45.99
C GLY A 41 -1.39 -7.27 -46.55
N PRO A 42 -1.01 -8.26 -47.40
CA PRO A 42 -1.96 -9.15 -48.05
C PRO A 42 -2.76 -10.00 -47.06
N THR A 43 -3.97 -10.44 -47.44
CA THR A 43 -4.85 -11.26 -46.60
C THR A 43 -4.30 -12.66 -46.39
N SER A 44 -3.69 -13.24 -47.42
CA SER A 44 -2.99 -14.53 -47.34
C SER A 44 -1.94 -14.66 -48.44
N ALA A 45 -1.14 -15.72 -48.43
CA ALA A 45 -0.18 -16.02 -49.49
C ALA A 45 -0.84 -16.16 -50.89
N MET A 46 -2.13 -16.49 -50.96
CA MET A 46 -2.87 -16.68 -52.22
C MET A 46 -3.83 -15.52 -52.53
N ASP A 47 -4.03 -14.57 -51.61
CA ASP A 47 -4.92 -13.43 -51.78
C ASP A 47 -4.19 -12.13 -51.41
N SER A 48 -3.83 -11.38 -52.45
CA SER A 48 -3.13 -10.10 -52.34
C SER A 48 -3.99 -8.94 -51.81
N THR A 49 -5.28 -9.16 -51.54
CA THR A 49 -6.17 -8.12 -50.98
C THR A 49 -5.63 -7.66 -49.62
N PRO A 50 -5.46 -6.34 -49.38
CA PRO A 50 -4.99 -5.85 -48.09
C PRO A 50 -5.94 -6.16 -46.94
N VAL A 51 -5.39 -6.49 -45.76
CA VAL A 51 -6.18 -6.49 -44.52
C VAL A 51 -6.52 -5.05 -44.08
N ARG A 52 -7.49 -4.92 -43.18
CA ARG A 52 -7.84 -3.66 -42.52
C ARG A 52 -7.42 -3.74 -41.07
N LEU A 53 -6.55 -2.81 -40.67
CA LEU A 53 -6.06 -2.67 -39.31
C LEU A 53 -6.88 -1.60 -38.59
N ASP A 54 -7.41 -1.95 -37.42
CA ASP A 54 -8.04 -1.02 -36.49
C ASP A 54 -6.97 -0.34 -35.63
N ALA A 55 -6.87 0.98 -35.71
CA ALA A 55 -5.80 1.76 -35.07
C ALA A 55 -6.32 3.03 -34.40
N ASP A 56 -5.53 3.57 -33.48
CA ASP A 56 -5.74 4.86 -32.82
C ASP A 56 -4.45 5.69 -32.93
N LEU A 57 -4.60 6.96 -33.32
CA LEU A 57 -3.51 7.93 -33.39
C LEU A 57 -3.65 8.96 -32.26
N TYR A 58 -2.56 9.13 -31.53
CA TYR A 58 -2.43 10.08 -30.43
C TYR A 58 -1.43 11.16 -30.85
N LEU A 59 -1.84 12.41 -30.76
CA LEU A 59 -1.01 13.55 -31.14
C LEU A 59 -0.53 14.31 -29.90
N PRO A 60 0.75 14.67 -29.82
CA PRO A 60 1.27 15.50 -28.76
C PRO A 60 0.83 16.96 -28.96
N SER A 61 1.08 17.80 -27.95
CA SER A 61 0.77 19.23 -28.02
C SER A 61 1.60 20.01 -29.06
N THR A 62 2.75 19.46 -29.49
CA THR A 62 3.66 20.09 -30.44
C THR A 62 4.01 19.11 -31.56
N THR A 63 3.81 19.52 -32.82
CA THR A 63 4.15 18.75 -34.02
C THR A 63 4.90 19.63 -35.03
N PRO A 64 5.73 19.07 -35.94
CA PRO A 64 6.04 17.65 -36.10
C PRO A 64 6.83 17.07 -34.93
N ALA A 65 6.63 15.78 -34.65
CA ALA A 65 7.31 15.04 -33.59
C ALA A 65 7.68 13.63 -34.05
N PRO A 66 8.72 12.98 -33.48
CA PRO A 66 9.00 11.58 -33.75
C PRO A 66 7.81 10.69 -33.36
N ALA A 67 7.68 9.57 -34.06
CA ALA A 67 6.60 8.62 -33.85
C ALA A 67 7.03 7.41 -33.01
N VAL A 68 6.10 6.85 -32.24
CA VAL A 68 6.24 5.52 -31.62
C VAL A 68 5.05 4.66 -32.02
N VAL A 69 5.31 3.47 -32.53
CA VAL A 69 4.28 2.46 -32.80
C VAL A 69 4.20 1.51 -31.62
N LEU A 70 2.99 1.33 -31.06
CA LEU A 70 2.75 0.40 -29.96
C LEU A 70 2.06 -0.86 -30.46
N ALA A 71 2.75 -1.99 -30.28
CA ALA A 71 2.25 -3.32 -30.59
C ALA A 71 1.74 -4.00 -29.32
N HIS A 72 0.49 -4.48 -29.37
CA HIS A 72 -0.13 -5.13 -28.22
C HIS A 72 0.44 -6.55 -27.97
N GLY A 73 0.39 -7.01 -26.72
CA GLY A 73 0.64 -8.41 -26.36
C GLY A 73 -0.42 -9.37 -26.93
N PHE A 74 -0.16 -10.67 -26.88
CA PHE A 74 -1.04 -11.66 -27.52
C PHE A 74 -2.46 -11.65 -26.93
N GLY A 75 -3.48 -11.68 -27.78
CA GLY A 75 -4.88 -11.57 -27.34
C GLY A 75 -5.32 -10.14 -26.94
N GLY A 76 -4.40 -9.18 -26.94
CA GLY A 76 -4.68 -7.76 -26.74
C GLY A 76 -5.24 -7.06 -27.97
N SER A 77 -5.32 -5.73 -27.87
CA SER A 77 -5.70 -4.83 -28.97
C SER A 77 -5.07 -3.45 -28.76
N LYS A 78 -5.34 -2.49 -29.65
CA LYS A 78 -4.97 -1.08 -29.45
C LYS A 78 -5.38 -0.53 -28.08
N ALA A 79 -6.51 -0.99 -27.53
CA ALA A 79 -6.99 -0.58 -26.21
C ALA A 79 -6.10 -1.07 -25.06
N SER A 80 -5.39 -2.19 -25.23
CA SER A 80 -4.50 -2.77 -24.21
C SER A 80 -3.24 -1.94 -23.99
N VAL A 81 -2.87 -1.10 -24.96
CA VAL A 81 -1.68 -0.22 -24.91
C VAL A 81 -2.06 1.26 -24.88
N ALA A 82 -3.35 1.58 -24.71
CA ALA A 82 -3.84 2.96 -24.74
C ALA A 82 -3.22 3.84 -23.64
N THR A 83 -3.04 3.31 -22.43
CA THR A 83 -2.38 4.03 -21.33
C THR A 83 -0.93 4.37 -21.65
N ASP A 84 -0.20 3.45 -22.28
CA ASP A 84 1.18 3.71 -22.71
C ASP A 84 1.20 4.73 -23.87
N ALA A 85 0.19 4.67 -24.75
CA ALA A 85 0.05 5.61 -25.86
C ALA A 85 -0.19 7.05 -25.39
N GLU A 86 -1.13 7.23 -24.46
CA GLU A 86 -1.42 8.52 -23.84
C GLU A 86 -0.18 9.07 -23.13
N TYR A 87 0.54 8.21 -22.40
CA TYR A 87 1.72 8.61 -21.64
C TYR A 87 2.90 9.06 -22.51
N LEU A 88 3.13 8.38 -23.64
CA LEU A 88 4.14 8.79 -24.63
C LEU A 88 3.69 10.05 -25.39
N ALA A 89 2.40 10.17 -25.73
CA ALA A 89 1.88 11.38 -26.38
C ALA A 89 2.01 12.62 -25.48
N ASP A 90 1.76 12.48 -24.18
CA ASP A 90 1.99 13.52 -23.17
C ASP A 90 3.47 13.92 -23.08
N ARG A 91 4.41 13.05 -23.48
CA ARG A 91 5.86 13.30 -23.54
C ARG A 91 6.37 13.77 -24.90
N GLY A 92 5.47 14.11 -25.82
CA GLY A 92 5.83 14.76 -27.07
C GLY A 92 5.98 13.84 -28.27
N PHE A 93 5.54 12.57 -28.19
CA PHE A 93 5.57 11.64 -29.33
C PHE A 93 4.24 11.62 -30.08
N VAL A 94 4.29 11.44 -31.40
CA VAL A 94 3.12 10.93 -32.14
C VAL A 94 3.03 9.43 -31.87
N VAL A 95 1.91 8.94 -31.34
CA VAL A 95 1.79 7.52 -31.01
C VAL A 95 0.72 6.87 -31.85
N LEU A 96 1.05 5.74 -32.47
CA LEU A 96 0.11 4.92 -33.23
C LEU A 96 0.00 3.55 -32.56
N ALA A 97 -1.14 3.31 -31.92
CA ALA A 97 -1.49 2.00 -31.38
C ALA A 97 -2.42 1.30 -32.38
N TYR A 98 -2.08 0.09 -32.81
CA TYR A 98 -2.93 -0.68 -33.72
C TYR A 98 -3.20 -2.08 -33.21
N THR A 99 -4.38 -2.60 -33.56
CA THR A 99 -4.75 -3.99 -33.35
C THR A 99 -4.21 -4.82 -34.52
N ALA A 100 -3.37 -5.80 -34.26
CA ALA A 100 -2.83 -6.69 -35.28
C ALA A 100 -3.94 -7.48 -35.99
N ARG A 101 -3.68 -7.92 -37.23
CA ARG A 101 -4.63 -8.74 -38.01
C ARG A 101 -5.14 -9.93 -37.20
N GLY A 102 -6.42 -10.26 -37.40
CA GLY A 102 -7.08 -11.34 -36.65
C GLY A 102 -7.42 -10.98 -35.19
N PHE A 103 -7.00 -9.84 -34.63
CA PHE A 103 -7.43 -9.40 -33.30
C PHE A 103 -8.49 -8.29 -33.38
N GLY A 104 -9.29 -8.16 -32.31
CA GLY A 104 -10.26 -7.08 -32.15
C GLY A 104 -11.09 -6.83 -33.42
N GLY A 105 -11.08 -5.58 -33.89
CA GLY A 105 -11.74 -5.12 -35.11
C GLY A 105 -10.92 -5.27 -36.41
N SER A 106 -9.67 -5.74 -36.34
CA SER A 106 -8.82 -5.93 -37.52
C SER A 106 -9.17 -7.21 -38.28
N THR A 107 -9.15 -7.16 -39.61
CA THR A 107 -9.44 -8.31 -40.48
C THR A 107 -8.23 -9.24 -40.65
N GLY A 108 -8.40 -10.36 -41.36
CA GLY A 108 -7.34 -11.34 -41.61
C GLY A 108 -7.21 -12.41 -40.52
N THR A 109 -6.14 -13.19 -40.60
CA THR A 109 -5.84 -14.32 -39.70
C THR A 109 -4.51 -14.13 -38.97
N ILE A 110 -4.44 -14.67 -37.76
CA ILE A 110 -3.26 -14.66 -36.88
C ILE A 110 -2.22 -15.62 -37.44
N SER A 111 -1.03 -15.10 -37.77
CA SER A 111 0.10 -15.83 -38.33
C SER A 111 1.40 -15.66 -37.53
N MET A 112 1.31 -15.18 -36.28
CA MET A 112 2.39 -15.15 -35.28
C MET A 112 3.61 -14.33 -35.69
N ASN A 113 3.46 -13.04 -35.96
CA ASN A 113 4.58 -12.19 -36.40
C ASN A 113 5.22 -12.68 -37.71
N SER A 114 4.43 -13.31 -38.59
CA SER A 114 4.94 -13.76 -39.88
C SER A 114 5.53 -12.58 -40.65
N PRO A 115 6.74 -12.71 -41.21
CA PRO A 115 7.35 -11.69 -42.07
C PRO A 115 6.45 -11.27 -43.23
N ASP A 116 5.74 -12.23 -43.82
CA ASP A 116 4.89 -12.01 -44.99
C ASP A 116 3.54 -11.36 -44.65
N PHE A 117 3.17 -11.32 -43.36
CA PHE A 117 1.85 -10.87 -42.89
C PHE A 117 1.96 -9.77 -41.84
N GLU A 118 2.15 -10.10 -40.56
CA GLU A 118 2.10 -9.07 -39.50
C GLU A 118 3.29 -8.10 -39.51
N ILE A 119 4.44 -8.49 -40.06
CA ILE A 119 5.55 -7.56 -40.27
C ILE A 119 5.28 -6.67 -41.50
N ALA A 120 4.67 -7.22 -42.56
CA ALA A 120 4.20 -6.42 -43.69
C ALA A 120 3.12 -5.40 -43.26
N ASP A 121 2.27 -5.75 -42.29
CA ASP A 121 1.33 -4.81 -41.65
C ASP A 121 2.08 -3.68 -40.92
N ALA A 122 3.13 -4.01 -40.17
CA ALA A 122 3.97 -3.02 -39.49
C ALA A 122 4.63 -2.05 -40.47
N SER A 123 5.15 -2.54 -41.60
CA SER A 123 5.68 -1.69 -42.68
C SER A 123 4.60 -0.78 -43.29
N ALA A 124 3.36 -1.26 -43.45
CA ALA A 124 2.25 -0.43 -43.93
C ALA A 124 1.85 0.66 -42.92
N VAL A 125 2.00 0.40 -41.61
CA VAL A 125 1.85 1.41 -40.56
C VAL A 125 2.94 2.48 -40.69
N ILE A 126 4.19 2.10 -40.95
CA ILE A 126 5.28 3.05 -41.22
C ILE A 126 4.98 3.87 -42.48
N ASP A 127 4.48 3.25 -43.56
CA ASP A 127 4.08 3.95 -44.77
C ASP A 127 3.00 5.01 -44.48
N TYR A 128 2.04 4.71 -43.62
CA TYR A 128 1.03 5.68 -43.20
C TYR A 128 1.66 6.85 -42.41
N LEU A 129 2.53 6.58 -41.44
CA LEU A 129 3.23 7.62 -40.67
C LEU A 129 4.08 8.53 -41.58
N ALA A 130 4.64 7.99 -42.66
CA ALA A 130 5.39 8.73 -43.66
C ALA A 130 4.55 9.78 -44.43
N THR A 131 3.21 9.67 -44.37
CA THR A 131 2.29 10.62 -45.01
C THR A 131 1.83 11.76 -44.11
N LEU A 132 2.14 11.71 -42.82
CA LEU A 132 1.63 12.66 -41.83
C LEU A 132 2.59 13.83 -41.64
N ASP A 133 2.11 15.06 -41.90
CA ASP A 133 2.85 16.29 -41.59
C ASP A 133 3.11 16.48 -40.09
N SER A 134 2.37 15.76 -39.24
CA SER A 134 2.58 15.74 -37.78
C SER A 134 3.77 14.89 -37.34
N VAL A 135 4.32 14.05 -38.22
CA VAL A 135 5.44 13.15 -37.91
C VAL A 135 6.74 13.72 -38.49
N THR A 136 7.78 13.75 -37.66
CA THR A 136 9.13 14.14 -38.11
C THR A 136 9.64 13.15 -39.15
N GLN A 137 10.18 13.65 -40.25
CA GLN A 137 10.73 12.84 -41.35
C GLN A 137 12.25 13.01 -41.38
N ASP A 138 13.00 11.91 -41.42
CA ASP A 138 14.46 11.89 -41.60
C ASP A 138 14.86 11.96 -43.09
N GLY A 139 13.92 11.63 -43.97
CA GLY A 139 14.07 11.67 -45.42
C GLY A 139 12.73 11.67 -46.14
N ALA A 140 12.76 11.56 -47.47
CA ALA A 140 11.54 11.46 -48.26
C ALA A 140 10.85 10.11 -47.99
N SER A 141 9.63 10.16 -47.42
CA SER A 141 8.86 8.97 -47.01
C SER A 141 9.58 8.09 -45.97
N ASP A 142 10.37 8.72 -45.11
CA ASP A 142 11.17 8.09 -44.07
C ASP A 142 10.85 8.75 -42.71
N PRO A 143 9.79 8.30 -42.04
CA PRO A 143 9.36 8.87 -40.77
C PRO A 143 10.31 8.42 -39.67
N ARG A 144 10.68 9.34 -38.78
CA ARG A 144 11.44 9.00 -37.58
C ARG A 144 10.54 8.22 -36.61
N VAL A 145 10.74 6.92 -36.49
CA VAL A 145 9.82 6.02 -35.78
C VAL A 145 10.53 4.99 -34.88
N GLY A 146 10.03 4.85 -33.66
CA GLY A 146 10.36 3.73 -32.76
C GLY A 146 9.23 2.70 -32.68
N PHE A 147 9.56 1.47 -32.30
CA PHE A 147 8.57 0.41 -32.04
C PHE A 147 8.68 -0.11 -30.61
N ALA A 148 7.54 -0.27 -29.93
CA ALA A 148 7.49 -0.86 -28.60
C ALA A 148 6.36 -1.87 -28.41
N GLY A 149 6.62 -2.89 -27.60
CA GLY A 149 5.60 -3.84 -27.17
C GLY A 149 6.14 -4.91 -26.22
N GLY A 150 5.23 -5.56 -25.51
CA GLY A 150 5.52 -6.73 -24.67
C GLY A 150 5.02 -8.02 -25.30
N SER A 151 5.61 -9.17 -24.95
CA SER A 151 5.15 -10.48 -25.42
C SER A 151 5.14 -10.54 -26.96
N TYR A 152 4.01 -10.92 -27.56
CA TYR A 152 3.80 -10.86 -29.03
C TYR A 152 4.14 -9.50 -29.66
N GLY A 153 3.87 -8.39 -28.98
CA GLY A 153 4.22 -7.06 -29.46
C GLY A 153 5.72 -6.78 -29.42
N GLY A 154 6.43 -7.40 -28.47
CA GLY A 154 7.88 -7.29 -28.35
C GLY A 154 8.60 -8.00 -29.49
N ALA A 155 8.20 -9.23 -29.81
CA ALA A 155 8.73 -9.96 -30.97
C ALA A 155 8.40 -9.24 -32.28
N LEU A 156 7.18 -8.71 -32.43
CA LEU A 156 6.82 -7.86 -33.56
C LEU A 156 7.76 -6.67 -33.70
N SER A 157 8.05 -5.98 -32.60
CA SER A 157 8.91 -4.80 -32.59
C SER A 157 10.35 -5.12 -33.00
N LEU A 158 10.92 -6.23 -32.50
CA LEU A 158 12.24 -6.72 -32.91
C LEU A 158 12.27 -7.10 -34.39
N MET A 159 11.26 -7.84 -34.86
CA MET A 159 11.17 -8.26 -36.26
C MET A 159 10.95 -7.07 -37.19
N ALA A 160 10.12 -6.10 -36.83
CA ALA A 160 9.92 -4.87 -37.62
C ALA A 160 11.25 -4.15 -37.84
N ALA A 161 12.09 -4.01 -36.81
CA ALA A 161 13.41 -3.40 -36.95
C ALA A 161 14.41 -4.22 -37.78
N GLY A 162 14.29 -5.55 -37.78
CA GLY A 162 15.15 -6.41 -38.62
C GLY A 162 14.73 -6.47 -40.09
N TYR A 163 13.47 -6.14 -40.41
CA TYR A 163 12.91 -6.21 -41.77
C TYR A 163 12.71 -4.84 -42.43
N ASP A 164 12.48 -3.77 -41.67
CA ASP A 164 12.24 -2.41 -42.18
C ASP A 164 13.30 -1.44 -41.62
N ASN A 165 14.20 -0.98 -42.50
CA ASN A 165 15.33 -0.12 -42.14
C ASN A 165 14.93 1.30 -41.71
N ARG A 166 13.64 1.66 -41.80
CA ARG A 166 13.12 2.97 -41.35
C ARG A 166 12.86 3.02 -39.84
N VAL A 167 12.86 1.88 -39.15
CA VAL A 167 12.77 1.87 -37.68
C VAL A 167 14.06 2.42 -37.09
N ASN A 168 13.97 3.35 -36.15
CA ASN A 168 15.13 4.04 -35.56
C ASN A 168 15.48 3.56 -34.15
N ALA A 169 14.54 2.99 -33.39
CA ALA A 169 14.76 2.47 -32.04
C ALA A 169 13.68 1.45 -31.67
N VAL A 170 14.02 0.48 -30.81
CA VAL A 170 13.09 -0.54 -30.33
C VAL A 170 13.10 -0.65 -28.81
N SER A 171 11.93 -0.92 -28.24
CA SER A 171 11.79 -1.50 -26.89
C SER A 171 10.93 -2.76 -26.92
N ALA A 172 11.48 -3.88 -26.48
CA ALA A 172 10.77 -5.16 -26.45
C ALA A 172 10.86 -5.77 -25.05
N ASP A 173 9.71 -6.07 -24.47
CA ASP A 173 9.61 -6.62 -23.12
C ASP A 173 9.01 -8.03 -23.12
N ILE A 174 9.42 -8.86 -22.15
CA ILE A 174 8.87 -10.22 -21.89
C ILE A 174 8.55 -11.00 -23.17
N THR A 175 9.49 -11.07 -24.12
CA THR A 175 9.27 -11.65 -25.45
C THR A 175 10.17 -12.85 -25.74
N TRP A 176 9.86 -13.62 -26.79
CA TRP A 176 10.70 -14.72 -27.25
C TRP A 176 11.88 -14.26 -28.13
N ASN A 177 12.92 -15.09 -28.16
CA ASN A 177 13.93 -15.11 -29.22
C ASN A 177 13.58 -16.19 -30.25
N ASP A 178 13.16 -17.38 -29.80
CA ASP A 178 12.75 -18.51 -30.64
C ASP A 178 11.45 -19.17 -30.11
N LEU A 179 10.41 -19.19 -30.95
CA LEU A 179 9.12 -19.81 -30.62
C LEU A 179 9.22 -21.31 -30.40
N GLN A 180 10.15 -22.00 -31.08
CA GLN A 180 10.34 -23.44 -30.90
C GLN A 180 10.75 -23.74 -29.46
N THR A 181 11.81 -23.08 -28.98
CA THR A 181 12.32 -23.29 -27.62
C THR A 181 11.43 -22.64 -26.55
N SER A 182 10.68 -21.60 -26.91
CA SER A 182 9.69 -20.99 -26.02
C SER A 182 8.49 -21.91 -25.74
N LEU A 183 7.96 -22.59 -26.76
CA LEU A 183 6.81 -23.50 -26.62
C LEU A 183 7.23 -24.94 -26.27
N PHE A 184 8.46 -25.33 -26.61
CA PHE A 184 9.07 -26.61 -26.28
C PHE A 184 10.36 -26.40 -25.47
N GLY A 185 10.20 -26.10 -24.18
CA GLY A 185 11.30 -25.74 -23.30
C GLY A 185 12.30 -26.89 -23.09
N GLN A 186 13.59 -26.58 -23.19
CA GLN A 186 14.69 -27.50 -22.96
C GLN A 186 15.80 -26.78 -22.21
N SER A 187 16.33 -27.45 -21.18
CA SER A 187 17.39 -26.92 -20.32
C SER A 187 18.67 -27.77 -20.34
N VAL A 188 18.76 -28.78 -21.22
CA VAL A 188 19.98 -29.58 -21.40
C VAL A 188 20.95 -28.85 -22.33
N SER A 189 22.11 -28.45 -21.80
CA SER A 189 23.19 -27.79 -22.57
C SER A 189 24.22 -28.77 -23.13
N ASN A 190 24.37 -29.97 -22.52
CA ASN A 190 25.30 -30.99 -22.96
C ASN A 190 24.77 -32.42 -22.71
N PRO A 191 24.81 -33.34 -23.70
CA PRO A 191 25.09 -33.06 -25.11
C PRO A 191 24.07 -32.06 -25.66
N PRO A 192 24.48 -31.15 -26.56
CA PRO A 192 23.56 -30.19 -27.13
C PRO A 192 22.40 -30.94 -27.79
N ALA A 193 21.18 -30.46 -27.57
CA ALA A 193 19.97 -31.14 -28.01
C ALA A 193 20.09 -31.57 -29.48
N SER A 194 20.00 -32.87 -29.75
CA SER A 194 20.12 -33.42 -31.11
C SER A 194 18.87 -33.09 -31.92
N ARG A 195 18.69 -31.84 -32.35
CA ARG A 195 17.48 -31.32 -33.03
C ARG A 195 16.15 -31.60 -32.31
N GLY A 196 16.20 -31.96 -31.02
CA GLY A 196 15.04 -32.42 -30.26
C GLY A 196 14.32 -31.24 -29.64
N VAL A 197 13.07 -31.02 -30.04
CA VAL A 197 12.15 -30.16 -29.29
C VAL A 197 12.13 -30.60 -27.83
N GLY A 198 12.18 -29.62 -26.92
CA GLY A 198 12.06 -29.84 -25.49
C GLY A 198 10.68 -30.36 -25.07
N VAL A 199 10.30 -30.06 -23.84
CA VAL A 199 9.01 -30.45 -23.28
C VAL A 199 7.95 -29.43 -23.69
N PHE A 200 6.85 -29.89 -24.28
CA PHE A 200 5.76 -29.03 -24.74
C PHE A 200 5.06 -28.34 -23.55
N LYS A 201 5.01 -27.00 -23.54
CA LYS A 201 4.32 -26.17 -22.54
C LYS A 201 2.81 -26.16 -22.78
N GLN A 202 2.15 -27.26 -22.44
CA GLN A 202 0.74 -27.49 -22.78
C GLN A 202 -0.21 -26.43 -22.21
N LEU A 203 0.04 -25.94 -20.99
CA LEU A 203 -0.87 -25.02 -20.32
C LEU A 203 -0.81 -23.63 -20.96
N TRP A 204 0.40 -23.09 -21.12
CA TRP A 204 0.64 -21.83 -21.81
C TRP A 204 0.18 -21.88 -23.26
N SER A 205 0.52 -22.95 -24.00
CA SER A 205 0.10 -23.10 -25.39
C SER A 205 -1.42 -23.18 -25.51
N GLY A 206 -2.09 -23.91 -24.60
CA GLY A 206 -3.55 -23.98 -24.56
C GLY A 206 -4.21 -22.63 -24.33
N LEU A 207 -3.73 -21.86 -23.35
CA LEU A 207 -4.21 -20.50 -23.08
C LEU A 207 -3.99 -19.57 -24.26
N PHE A 208 -2.76 -19.56 -24.78
CA PHE A 208 -2.34 -18.76 -25.92
C PHE A 208 -3.23 -19.06 -27.14
N PHE A 209 -3.44 -20.32 -27.51
CA PHE A 209 -4.32 -20.66 -28.63
C PHE A 209 -5.80 -20.37 -28.34
N SER A 210 -6.29 -20.64 -27.12
CA SER A 210 -7.69 -20.35 -26.77
C SER A 210 -8.08 -18.88 -26.94
N ALA A 211 -7.16 -17.94 -26.73
CA ALA A 211 -7.40 -16.51 -26.93
C ALA A 211 -7.73 -16.14 -28.40
N GLY A 212 -7.38 -16.99 -29.36
CA GLY A 212 -7.68 -16.81 -30.78
C GLY A 212 -8.79 -17.72 -31.33
N LEU A 213 -9.47 -18.54 -30.50
CA LEU A 213 -10.43 -19.55 -30.98
C LEU A 213 -11.82 -19.00 -31.37
N VAL A 214 -12.13 -17.76 -31.01
CA VAL A 214 -13.41 -17.10 -31.33
C VAL A 214 -13.26 -16.31 -32.63
N THR A 215 -14.04 -16.61 -33.66
CA THR A 215 -14.01 -15.90 -34.96
C THR A 215 -14.49 -14.44 -34.82
N GLN A 216 -14.43 -13.66 -35.91
CA GLN A 216 -15.01 -12.31 -35.93
C GLN A 216 -16.52 -12.31 -35.69
N ASP A 217 -17.22 -13.36 -36.14
CA ASP A 217 -18.66 -13.53 -35.98
C ASP A 217 -19.07 -14.12 -34.62
N GLY A 218 -18.09 -14.37 -33.74
CA GLY A 218 -18.33 -14.94 -32.41
C GLY A 218 -18.49 -16.46 -32.38
N GLU A 219 -18.18 -17.16 -33.48
CA GLU A 219 -18.21 -18.62 -33.54
C GLU A 219 -16.93 -19.22 -32.95
N VAL A 220 -17.05 -20.36 -32.26
CA VAL A 220 -15.88 -21.12 -31.80
C VAL A 220 -15.61 -22.23 -32.82
N THR A 221 -14.41 -22.23 -33.40
CA THR A 221 -13.96 -23.29 -34.33
C THR A 221 -12.64 -23.87 -33.86
N ASP A 222 -12.23 -25.01 -34.43
CA ASP A 222 -10.96 -25.67 -34.08
C ASP A 222 -9.74 -24.77 -34.33
N CYS A 223 -9.83 -23.82 -35.26
CA CYS A 223 -8.74 -22.90 -35.61
C CYS A 223 -9.01 -21.44 -35.24
N GLY A 224 -10.25 -21.08 -34.90
CA GLY A 224 -10.69 -19.70 -34.66
C GLY A 224 -10.20 -18.73 -35.73
N ARG A 225 -9.34 -17.80 -35.31
CA ARG A 225 -8.73 -16.76 -36.15
C ARG A 225 -7.30 -17.06 -36.57
N PHE A 226 -6.74 -18.21 -36.21
CA PHE A 226 -5.40 -18.62 -36.63
C PHE A 226 -5.36 -19.01 -38.10
N ALA A 227 -4.21 -18.74 -38.73
CA ALA A 227 -3.92 -19.26 -40.05
C ALA A 227 -3.90 -20.82 -40.03
N PRO A 228 -4.29 -21.49 -41.13
CA PRO A 228 -4.45 -22.94 -41.16
C PRO A 228 -3.18 -23.74 -40.79
N ASP A 229 -2.01 -23.22 -41.14
CA ASP A 229 -0.71 -23.82 -40.83
C ASP A 229 -0.37 -23.72 -39.34
N TRP A 230 -0.64 -22.58 -38.70
CA TRP A 230 -0.51 -22.41 -37.25
C TRP A 230 -1.49 -23.26 -36.46
N CYS A 231 -2.75 -23.36 -36.93
CA CYS A 231 -3.74 -24.25 -36.36
C CYS A 231 -3.29 -25.72 -36.41
N ALA A 232 -2.75 -26.16 -37.55
CA ALA A 232 -2.23 -27.51 -37.72
C ALA A 232 -0.98 -27.78 -36.84
N ALA A 233 -0.08 -26.80 -36.75
CA ALA A 233 1.11 -26.88 -35.90
C ALA A 233 0.74 -27.08 -34.43
N TYR A 234 -0.19 -26.28 -33.90
CA TYR A 234 -0.67 -26.42 -32.53
C TYR A 234 -1.42 -27.72 -32.29
N SER A 235 -2.36 -28.08 -33.16
CA SER A 235 -3.17 -29.29 -32.97
C SER A 235 -2.29 -30.54 -32.88
N THR A 236 -1.25 -30.61 -33.72
CA THR A 236 -0.26 -31.70 -33.69
C THR A 236 0.58 -31.66 -32.40
N ALA A 237 1.08 -30.48 -32.03
CA ALA A 237 1.86 -30.29 -30.80
C ALA A 237 1.06 -30.66 -29.54
N ALA A 238 -0.20 -30.24 -29.46
CA ALA A 238 -1.09 -30.50 -28.33
C ALA A 238 -1.48 -31.98 -28.21
N ALA A 239 -1.71 -32.66 -29.34
CA ALA A 239 -2.04 -34.08 -29.35
C ALA A 239 -0.83 -34.94 -28.94
N ASP A 240 0.29 -34.73 -29.62
CA ASP A 240 1.40 -35.68 -29.65
C ASP A 240 2.61 -35.23 -28.82
N GLY A 241 2.68 -33.97 -28.40
CA GLY A 241 3.84 -33.42 -27.69
C GLY A 241 5.11 -33.36 -28.55
N VAL A 242 4.95 -33.38 -29.87
CA VAL A 242 6.05 -33.31 -30.84
C VAL A 242 5.84 -32.17 -31.82
N LEU A 243 6.94 -31.68 -32.37
CA LEU A 243 6.95 -30.66 -33.41
C LEU A 243 7.36 -31.31 -34.73
N THR A 244 6.61 -31.04 -35.80
CA THR A 244 6.93 -31.50 -37.16
C THR A 244 7.97 -30.60 -37.81
N ASP A 245 8.65 -31.05 -38.86
CA ASP A 245 9.63 -30.20 -39.58
C ASP A 245 8.98 -28.93 -40.14
N LYS A 246 7.76 -29.05 -40.70
CA LYS A 246 7.00 -27.89 -41.18
C LYS A 246 6.67 -26.90 -40.05
N ALA A 247 6.30 -27.39 -38.87
CA ALA A 247 6.01 -26.52 -37.74
C ALA A 247 7.29 -25.87 -37.17
N ARG A 248 8.44 -26.56 -37.21
CA ARG A 248 9.75 -25.97 -36.90
C ARG A 248 10.08 -24.81 -37.81
N GLU A 249 9.97 -25.01 -39.13
CA GLU A 249 10.21 -23.97 -40.13
C GLU A 249 9.29 -22.76 -39.93
N LEU A 250 8.00 -23.01 -39.68
CA LEU A 250 7.00 -21.97 -39.42
C LEU A 250 7.35 -21.12 -38.19
N MET A 251 7.70 -21.78 -37.07
CA MET A 251 8.10 -21.11 -35.83
C MET A 251 9.43 -20.36 -35.99
N ALA A 252 10.41 -20.95 -36.69
CA ALA A 252 11.70 -20.32 -36.95
C ALA A 252 11.56 -19.02 -37.76
N ALA A 253 10.72 -19.02 -38.80
CA ALA A 253 10.45 -17.83 -39.61
C ALA A 253 9.74 -16.71 -38.83
N SER A 254 9.04 -17.09 -37.76
CA SER A 254 8.24 -16.21 -36.89
C SER A 254 9.00 -15.80 -35.61
N SER A 255 10.32 -15.98 -35.61
CA SER A 255 11.18 -15.79 -34.44
C SER A 255 12.24 -14.72 -34.70
N PRO A 256 12.46 -13.77 -33.75
CA PRO A 256 13.54 -12.81 -33.84
C PRO A 256 14.92 -13.45 -34.09
N ALA A 257 15.19 -14.65 -33.57
CA ALA A 257 16.43 -15.38 -33.80
C ALA A 257 16.83 -15.55 -35.29
N SER A 258 15.86 -15.45 -36.21
CA SER A 258 16.12 -15.53 -37.65
C SER A 258 16.67 -14.23 -38.27
N ILE A 259 16.63 -13.12 -37.53
CA ILE A 259 16.92 -11.76 -38.00
C ILE A 259 17.66 -10.87 -36.99
N THR A 260 18.07 -11.39 -35.84
CA THR A 260 18.78 -10.60 -34.80
C THR A 260 20.05 -9.95 -35.32
N ASP A 261 20.72 -10.57 -36.29
CA ASP A 261 21.91 -10.05 -36.99
C ASP A 261 21.62 -8.81 -37.88
N ARG A 262 20.35 -8.50 -38.12
CA ARG A 262 19.90 -7.35 -38.93
C ARG A 262 19.39 -6.19 -38.08
N ILE A 263 19.19 -6.39 -36.78
CA ILE A 263 18.72 -5.36 -35.86
C ILE A 263 19.91 -4.47 -35.49
N SER A 264 20.07 -3.36 -36.23
CA SER A 264 21.18 -2.41 -36.07
C SER A 264 20.84 -1.15 -35.28
N VAL A 265 19.61 -1.07 -34.77
CA VAL A 265 19.05 0.12 -34.10
C VAL A 265 19.11 -0.02 -32.59
N PRO A 266 19.26 1.07 -31.82
CA PRO A 266 19.18 1.04 -30.37
C PRO A 266 18.01 0.18 -29.86
N THR A 267 18.31 -0.85 -29.07
CA THR A 267 17.33 -1.83 -28.58
C THR A 267 17.32 -1.90 -27.05
N LEU A 268 16.17 -1.62 -26.45
CA LEU A 268 15.87 -1.90 -25.05
C LEU A 268 15.17 -3.28 -24.95
N LEU A 269 15.74 -4.18 -24.15
CA LEU A 269 15.22 -5.52 -23.90
C LEU A 269 14.82 -5.67 -22.43
N GLY A 270 13.53 -5.84 -22.18
CA GLY A 270 12.99 -6.21 -20.87
C GLY A 270 12.80 -7.73 -20.76
N GLY A 271 13.13 -8.28 -19.60
CA GLY A 271 12.92 -9.68 -19.24
C GLY A 271 12.26 -9.80 -17.88
N GLY A 272 11.15 -10.53 -17.84
CA GLY A 272 10.42 -10.80 -16.60
C GLY A 272 11.04 -11.97 -15.84
N GLN A 273 11.36 -11.76 -14.57
CA GLN A 273 11.86 -12.79 -13.68
C GLN A 273 10.78 -13.84 -13.30
N SER A 274 9.51 -13.45 -13.36
CA SER A 274 8.34 -14.32 -13.13
C SER A 274 7.67 -14.69 -14.45
N ASP A 275 8.47 -15.21 -15.38
CA ASP A 275 8.03 -15.57 -16.73
C ASP A 275 8.45 -16.99 -17.12
N SER A 276 7.51 -17.92 -17.03
CA SER A 276 7.66 -19.31 -17.47
C SER A 276 7.26 -19.52 -18.93
N LEU A 277 6.64 -18.53 -19.58
CA LEU A 277 6.33 -18.57 -21.01
C LEU A 277 7.58 -18.22 -21.82
N PHE A 278 8.14 -17.04 -21.57
CA PHE A 278 9.36 -16.51 -22.18
C PHE A 278 10.39 -16.21 -21.08
N PRO A 279 11.07 -17.25 -20.56
CA PRO A 279 12.02 -17.06 -19.46
C PRO A 279 13.17 -16.15 -19.88
N LEU A 280 13.89 -15.60 -18.90
CA LEU A 280 15.04 -14.71 -19.11
C LEU A 280 16.09 -15.24 -20.10
N ALA A 281 16.13 -16.56 -20.33
CA ALA A 281 16.96 -17.16 -21.37
C ALA A 281 16.61 -16.65 -22.79
N GLN A 282 15.34 -16.37 -23.08
CA GLN A 282 14.89 -15.78 -24.34
C GLN A 282 15.36 -14.32 -24.46
N THR A 283 15.16 -13.51 -23.42
CA THR A 283 15.66 -12.11 -23.38
C THR A 283 17.19 -12.08 -23.54
N SER A 284 17.89 -12.99 -22.87
CA SER A 284 19.36 -13.07 -22.94
C SER A 284 19.84 -13.51 -24.32
N ALA A 285 19.18 -14.47 -24.96
CA ALA A 285 19.49 -14.88 -26.33
C ALA A 285 19.27 -13.73 -27.33
N ASN A 286 18.18 -12.95 -27.20
CA ASN A 286 17.98 -11.73 -27.97
C ASN A 286 19.13 -10.74 -27.73
N ALA A 287 19.48 -10.46 -26.47
CA ALA A 287 20.52 -9.51 -26.12
C ALA A 287 21.88 -9.91 -26.69
N GLU A 288 22.30 -11.17 -26.51
CA GLU A 288 23.59 -11.67 -26.98
C GLU A 288 23.67 -11.66 -28.52
N GLN A 289 22.62 -12.08 -29.21
CA GLN A 289 22.61 -12.13 -30.68
C GLN A 289 22.54 -10.73 -31.31
N ILE A 290 21.74 -9.81 -30.77
CA ILE A 290 21.65 -8.42 -31.26
C ILE A 290 22.95 -7.68 -30.93
N SER A 291 23.51 -7.88 -29.73
CA SER A 291 24.79 -7.25 -29.33
C SER A 291 25.96 -7.63 -30.23
N ALA A 292 25.89 -8.78 -30.90
CA ALA A 292 26.89 -9.19 -31.89
C ALA A 292 26.88 -8.32 -33.16
N ALA A 293 25.75 -7.67 -33.47
CA ALA A 293 25.57 -6.80 -34.63
C ALA A 293 25.42 -5.30 -34.27
N ASN A 294 25.10 -4.99 -33.02
CA ASN A 294 24.76 -3.65 -32.55
C ASN A 294 25.23 -3.41 -31.11
N GLU A 295 26.08 -2.41 -30.89
CA GLU A 295 26.63 -2.10 -29.56
C GLU A 295 25.64 -1.36 -28.63
N THR A 296 24.47 -0.94 -29.13
CA THR A 296 23.48 -0.16 -28.35
C THR A 296 22.31 -1.05 -27.91
N VAL A 297 22.60 -1.95 -26.96
CA VAL A 297 21.60 -2.82 -26.34
C VAL A 297 21.54 -2.56 -24.83
N LYS A 298 20.37 -2.16 -24.34
CA LYS A 298 20.08 -2.08 -22.90
C LYS A 298 19.27 -3.30 -22.49
N VAL A 299 19.66 -3.96 -21.40
CA VAL A 299 18.94 -5.11 -20.85
C VAL A 299 18.43 -4.78 -19.46
N VAL A 300 17.16 -5.10 -19.19
CA VAL A 300 16.55 -4.93 -17.87
C VAL A 300 15.84 -6.21 -17.46
N TRP A 301 16.19 -6.76 -16.30
CA TRP A 301 15.50 -7.89 -15.67
C TRP A 301 14.59 -7.41 -14.55
N HIS A 302 13.30 -7.27 -14.81
CA HIS A 302 12.32 -6.78 -13.84
C HIS A 302 11.60 -7.95 -13.12
N ALA A 303 11.02 -7.69 -11.96
CA ALA A 303 10.43 -8.69 -11.08
C ALA A 303 9.06 -9.25 -11.54
N GLY A 304 8.52 -8.72 -12.63
CA GLY A 304 7.25 -9.13 -13.25
C GLY A 304 7.40 -10.29 -14.24
N GLY A 305 6.38 -10.51 -15.05
CA GLY A 305 6.34 -11.52 -16.11
C GLY A 305 4.93 -12.07 -16.36
N HIS A 306 4.80 -13.04 -17.27
CA HIS A 306 3.50 -13.63 -17.63
C HIS A 306 2.83 -14.40 -16.46
N ASP A 307 3.60 -14.90 -15.49
CA ASP A 307 3.06 -15.56 -14.30
C ASP A 307 2.67 -14.58 -13.17
N GLY A 308 2.91 -13.28 -13.37
CA GLY A 308 2.70 -12.23 -12.38
C GLY A 308 4.02 -11.67 -11.86
N GLY A 309 4.19 -11.62 -10.54
CA GLY A 309 5.36 -11.01 -9.90
C GLY A 309 5.07 -9.62 -9.31
N VAL A 310 6.12 -8.84 -9.04
CA VAL A 310 5.97 -7.45 -8.57
C VAL A 310 5.65 -6.55 -9.76
N ASP A 311 4.61 -5.72 -9.63
CA ASP A 311 4.23 -4.77 -10.67
C ASP A 311 5.25 -3.62 -10.73
N GLU A 312 5.92 -3.50 -11.87
CA GLU A 312 6.89 -2.44 -12.18
C GLU A 312 6.43 -1.60 -13.38
N GLY A 313 5.15 -1.65 -13.75
CA GLY A 313 4.63 -1.05 -14.98
C GLY A 313 4.93 0.45 -15.11
N ASP A 314 4.82 1.23 -14.03
CA ASP A 314 5.12 2.66 -14.06
C ASP A 314 6.61 2.93 -14.32
N ARG A 315 7.52 2.14 -13.74
CA ARG A 315 8.96 2.26 -13.96
C ARG A 315 9.33 1.88 -15.40
N LEU A 316 8.80 0.76 -15.89
CA LEU A 316 9.05 0.31 -17.26
C LEU A 316 8.49 1.30 -18.30
N ARG A 317 7.35 1.94 -18.01
CA ARG A 317 6.77 2.98 -18.87
C ARG A 317 7.63 4.24 -18.92
N GLU A 318 8.15 4.70 -17.79
CA GLU A 318 9.10 5.83 -17.77
C GLU A 318 10.39 5.47 -18.51
N LEU A 319 10.95 4.27 -18.27
CA LEU A 319 12.14 3.79 -18.97
C LEU A 319 11.95 3.76 -20.50
N ASN A 320 10.80 3.28 -20.98
CA ASN A 320 10.46 3.30 -22.41
C ASN A 320 10.40 4.73 -22.96
N ALA A 321 9.81 5.66 -22.20
CA ALA A 321 9.72 7.04 -22.63
C ALA A 321 11.09 7.74 -22.64
N GLU A 322 11.95 7.48 -21.66
CA GLU A 322 13.34 7.97 -21.62
C GLU A 322 14.15 7.41 -22.78
N TRP A 323 14.02 6.10 -23.06
CA TRP A 323 14.68 5.42 -24.17
C TRP A 323 14.36 6.08 -25.53
N PHE A 324 13.06 6.28 -25.82
CA PHE A 324 12.67 6.96 -27.05
C PHE A 324 13.00 8.46 -27.04
N SER A 325 12.96 9.11 -25.89
CA SER A 325 13.34 10.53 -25.79
C SER A 325 14.80 10.72 -26.18
N PHE A 326 15.70 9.90 -25.66
CA PHE A 326 17.11 9.95 -26.03
C PHE A 326 17.34 9.62 -27.51
N HIS A 327 16.79 8.51 -28.00
CA HIS A 327 17.11 8.02 -29.34
C HIS A 327 16.34 8.71 -30.48
N LEU A 328 15.19 9.33 -30.20
CA LEU A 328 14.35 9.94 -31.23
C LEU A 328 14.15 11.46 -31.07
N ALA A 329 14.21 12.01 -29.85
CA ALA A 329 13.70 13.35 -29.52
C ALA A 329 14.69 14.25 -28.73
N ASP A 330 16.01 14.10 -28.93
CA ASP A 330 17.07 14.89 -28.28
C ASP A 330 16.97 14.94 -26.73
N GLY A 331 16.44 13.87 -26.14
CA GLY A 331 16.28 13.72 -24.68
C GLY A 331 17.60 13.50 -23.93
N PRO A 332 17.54 13.43 -22.59
CA PRO A 332 18.70 13.13 -21.76
C PRO A 332 19.35 11.79 -22.12
N GLU A 333 20.66 11.67 -21.92
CA GLU A 333 21.40 10.44 -22.16
C GLU A 333 20.90 9.30 -21.26
N VAL A 334 20.58 8.16 -21.89
CA VAL A 334 20.28 6.90 -21.20
C VAL A 334 21.47 5.96 -21.29
N THR A 335 21.71 5.18 -20.24
CA THR A 335 22.84 4.24 -20.20
C THR A 335 22.45 2.89 -20.78
N ASN A 336 23.40 2.20 -21.41
CA ASN A 336 23.24 0.79 -21.79
C ASN A 336 23.54 -0.18 -20.63
N ALA A 337 23.57 0.33 -19.39
CA ALA A 337 23.80 -0.48 -18.20
C ALA A 337 22.74 -1.59 -18.09
N PHE A 338 23.18 -2.76 -17.64
CA PHE A 338 22.30 -3.87 -17.30
C PHE A 338 21.72 -3.64 -15.92
N ASP A 339 20.39 -3.61 -15.85
CA ASP A 339 19.65 -3.44 -14.61
C ASP A 339 18.90 -4.72 -14.23
N ALA A 340 18.85 -5.04 -12.94
CA ALA A 340 18.11 -6.17 -12.41
C ALA A 340 17.38 -5.79 -11.12
N THR A 341 16.10 -6.12 -11.01
CA THR A 341 15.33 -5.90 -9.78
C THR A 341 15.56 -7.04 -8.79
N LEU A 342 16.15 -6.75 -7.63
CA LEU A 342 16.17 -7.67 -6.50
C LEU A 342 14.87 -7.52 -5.71
N VAL A 343 14.20 -8.63 -5.43
CA VAL A 343 12.99 -8.66 -4.58
C VAL A 343 13.40 -9.13 -3.19
N GLU A 344 13.35 -8.27 -2.17
CA GLU A 344 13.70 -8.63 -0.79
C GLU A 344 12.51 -9.23 -0.03
N GLY A 345 12.75 -10.32 0.71
CA GLY A 345 11.81 -10.81 1.73
C GLY A 345 10.52 -11.45 1.21
N SER A 346 9.93 -12.33 2.01
CA SER A 346 8.72 -13.09 1.68
C SER A 346 7.53 -12.19 1.34
N ALA A 347 6.62 -12.66 0.49
CA ALA A 347 5.30 -12.07 0.22
C ALA A 347 4.35 -11.95 1.46
N PHE A 348 4.90 -11.88 2.67
CA PHE A 348 4.23 -11.91 3.97
C PHE A 348 4.73 -10.85 4.96
N GLY A 349 5.27 -9.72 4.49
CA GLY A 349 5.42 -8.53 5.34
C GLY A 349 4.06 -7.94 5.69
N GLU A 350 3.78 -7.70 6.99
CA GLU A 350 2.53 -7.10 7.52
C GLU A 350 2.24 -5.66 7.02
N GLN A 351 3.08 -5.11 6.15
CA GLN A 351 2.84 -3.90 5.36
C GLN A 351 3.03 -4.30 3.89
N GLY A 352 1.95 -4.36 3.12
CA GLY A 352 1.90 -4.92 1.77
C GLY A 352 2.66 -4.16 0.66
N THR A 353 3.91 -3.80 0.91
CA THR A 353 4.90 -3.37 -0.09
C THR A 353 6.03 -4.39 -0.08
N THR A 354 6.16 -5.17 -1.14
CA THR A 354 7.37 -5.94 -1.39
C THR A 354 8.49 -4.92 -1.65
N ASP A 355 9.49 -4.84 -0.78
CA ASP A 355 10.64 -3.96 -1.03
C ASP A 355 11.43 -4.52 -2.22
N THR A 356 11.53 -3.70 -3.27
CA THR A 356 12.36 -3.98 -4.43
C THR A 356 13.57 -3.06 -4.43
N GLU A 357 14.71 -3.62 -4.81
CA GLU A 357 15.97 -2.91 -4.96
C GLU A 357 16.42 -3.01 -6.41
N LEU A 358 16.89 -1.89 -6.98
CA LEU A 358 17.42 -1.87 -8.34
C LEU A 358 18.94 -2.05 -8.30
N LEU A 359 19.41 -3.12 -8.92
CA LEU A 359 20.82 -3.40 -9.13
C LEU A 359 21.20 -2.96 -10.53
N SER A 360 22.40 -2.39 -10.70
CA SER A 360 22.93 -2.00 -12.01
C SER A 360 24.38 -2.44 -12.21
N SER A 361 24.77 -2.65 -13.46
CA SER A 361 26.14 -2.94 -13.89
C SER A 361 26.41 -2.37 -15.28
N ASP A 362 27.66 -2.00 -15.58
CA ASP A 362 28.00 -1.27 -16.81
C ASP A 362 27.66 -2.01 -18.11
N SER A 363 27.59 -3.34 -18.08
CA SER A 363 27.34 -4.17 -19.27
C SER A 363 26.59 -5.44 -18.91
N PHE A 364 25.73 -5.93 -19.82
CA PHE A 364 25.04 -7.20 -19.65
C PHE A 364 26.02 -8.38 -19.67
N PRO A 365 26.15 -9.16 -18.58
CA PRO A 365 27.15 -10.21 -18.46
C PRO A 365 26.71 -11.58 -19.02
N GLY A 366 25.52 -11.66 -19.62
CA GLY A 366 24.89 -12.92 -20.04
C GLY A 366 24.32 -13.73 -18.86
N LEU A 367 23.66 -14.85 -19.16
CA LEU A 367 23.01 -15.69 -18.16
C LEU A 367 23.98 -16.32 -17.16
N PHE A 368 25.17 -16.69 -17.62
CA PHE A 368 26.13 -17.49 -16.85
C PHE A 368 27.18 -16.63 -16.15
N GLY A 369 27.11 -15.31 -16.34
CA GLY A 369 28.05 -14.33 -15.83
C GLY A 369 29.46 -14.46 -16.40
N ALA A 370 30.33 -13.53 -16.01
CA ALA A 370 31.74 -13.54 -16.41
C ALA A 370 32.56 -14.62 -15.67
N SER A 371 32.06 -15.08 -14.52
CA SER A 371 32.67 -16.12 -13.70
C SER A 371 31.62 -16.87 -12.89
N GLN A 372 31.98 -18.03 -12.34
CA GLN A 372 31.08 -18.86 -11.54
C GLN A 372 31.73 -19.27 -10.23
N GLU A 373 30.93 -19.37 -9.17
CA GLU A 373 31.31 -19.97 -7.90
C GLU A 373 30.66 -21.36 -7.77
N SER A 374 31.42 -22.34 -7.28
CA SER A 374 30.88 -23.68 -7.05
C SER A 374 30.37 -23.83 -5.62
N VAL A 375 29.08 -24.12 -5.47
CA VAL A 375 28.48 -24.50 -4.18
C VAL A 375 28.38 -26.01 -4.11
N SER A 376 29.02 -26.62 -3.11
CA SER A 376 28.97 -28.07 -2.92
C SER A 376 27.55 -28.52 -2.53
N ILE A 377 27.05 -29.52 -3.25
CA ILE A 377 25.76 -30.18 -2.98
C ILE A 377 25.97 -31.68 -2.89
N GLY A 378 25.20 -32.35 -2.03
CA GLY A 378 25.36 -33.78 -1.78
C GLY A 378 24.06 -34.54 -1.68
N GLY A 379 24.16 -35.85 -1.82
CA GLY A 379 23.06 -36.80 -1.70
C GLY A 379 23.37 -38.08 -2.48
N PRO A 380 22.87 -39.25 -2.03
CA PRO A 380 22.99 -40.46 -2.83
C PRO A 380 22.13 -40.37 -4.10
N THR A 381 22.45 -41.20 -5.10
CA THR A 381 21.54 -41.44 -6.24
C THR A 381 20.18 -41.90 -5.72
N GLN A 382 19.11 -41.26 -6.18
CA GLN A 382 17.75 -41.46 -5.73
C GLN A 382 16.92 -42.10 -6.85
N GLN A 383 16.04 -43.04 -6.49
CA GLN A 383 15.03 -43.55 -7.42
C GLN A 383 13.74 -42.77 -7.28
N VAL A 384 13.21 -42.29 -8.40
CA VAL A 384 11.97 -41.51 -8.46
C VAL A 384 10.99 -42.12 -9.46
N LEU A 385 9.71 -42.11 -9.09
CA LEU A 385 8.62 -42.59 -9.92
C LEU A 385 8.12 -41.46 -10.82
N ALA A 386 8.02 -41.73 -12.11
CA ALA A 386 7.21 -40.97 -13.05
C ALA A 386 5.87 -41.72 -13.22
N PRO A 387 4.76 -41.23 -12.64
CA PRO A 387 3.46 -41.87 -12.79
C PRO A 387 2.95 -41.76 -14.24
N ALA A 388 2.15 -42.74 -14.66
CA ALA A 388 1.53 -42.74 -15.98
C ALA A 388 0.67 -41.47 -16.18
N GLY A 389 0.91 -40.74 -17.27
CA GLY A 389 0.22 -39.48 -17.56
C GLY A 389 0.54 -38.34 -16.61
N GLY A 390 1.50 -38.51 -15.69
CA GLY A 390 1.96 -37.46 -14.78
C GLY A 390 1.02 -37.10 -13.64
N VAL A 391 0.09 -37.98 -13.25
CA VAL A 391 -0.90 -37.70 -12.18
C VAL A 391 -0.57 -38.47 -10.89
N PRO A 392 -0.46 -37.81 -9.72
CA PRO A 392 -0.60 -36.36 -9.49
C PRO A 392 0.60 -35.58 -10.03
N ALA A 393 0.35 -34.34 -10.48
CA ALA A 393 1.38 -33.43 -11.00
C ALA A 393 1.73 -32.34 -9.98
N ALA A 394 3.00 -31.96 -9.91
CA ALA A 394 3.40 -30.73 -9.22
C ALA A 394 2.89 -29.49 -9.98
N ILE A 395 2.74 -28.37 -9.27
CA ILE A 395 2.35 -27.08 -9.85
C ILE A 395 3.48 -26.10 -9.55
N SER A 396 4.29 -25.79 -10.56
CA SER A 396 5.38 -24.81 -10.46
C SER A 396 4.89 -23.39 -10.75
N SER A 397 4.13 -23.22 -11.83
CA SER A 397 3.54 -21.94 -12.22
C SER A 397 2.05 -22.06 -12.59
N LEU A 398 1.32 -20.95 -12.44
CA LEU A 398 -0.08 -20.81 -12.83
C LEU A 398 -0.23 -19.53 -13.66
N PRO A 399 -0.48 -19.64 -14.97
CA PRO A 399 -0.66 -18.49 -15.85
C PRO A 399 -1.72 -17.51 -15.35
N GLY A 400 -1.39 -16.21 -15.36
CA GLY A 400 -2.36 -15.12 -15.12
C GLY A 400 -2.97 -15.05 -13.72
N ALA A 401 -2.47 -15.83 -12.75
CA ALA A 401 -3.05 -15.92 -11.41
C ALA A 401 -2.51 -14.88 -10.41
N GLY A 402 -1.54 -14.04 -10.81
CA GLY A 402 -1.04 -12.89 -10.05
C GLY A 402 -0.60 -13.26 -8.61
N SER A 403 -0.73 -12.32 -7.68
CA SER A 403 -0.31 -12.47 -6.27
C SER A 403 -1.08 -13.55 -5.48
N LEU A 404 -2.24 -14.00 -5.95
CA LEU A 404 -3.01 -15.10 -5.35
C LEU A 404 -2.36 -16.47 -5.60
N ALA A 405 -1.55 -16.60 -6.65
CA ALA A 405 -0.73 -17.79 -6.91
C ALA A 405 0.43 -17.94 -5.92
N GLY A 406 0.91 -16.87 -5.28
CA GLY A 406 1.95 -16.99 -4.24
C GLY A 406 1.47 -17.82 -3.04
N LEU A 407 0.20 -17.66 -2.65
CA LEU A 407 -0.45 -18.40 -1.57
C LEU A 407 -0.79 -19.85 -1.96
N ALA A 408 -1.27 -20.09 -3.19
CA ALA A 408 -1.58 -21.43 -3.69
C ALA A 408 -0.32 -22.21 -4.12
N GLY A 409 0.63 -21.56 -4.80
CA GLY A 409 1.92 -22.08 -5.23
C GLY A 409 2.82 -22.47 -4.07
N ALA A 410 2.85 -21.71 -2.97
CA ALA A 410 3.57 -22.13 -1.74
C ALA A 410 2.95 -23.36 -1.03
N LEU A 411 1.69 -23.69 -1.32
CA LEU A 411 1.01 -24.91 -0.85
C LEU A 411 1.10 -26.07 -1.85
N LEU A 412 1.25 -25.79 -3.15
CA LEU A 412 1.15 -26.77 -4.24
C LEU A 412 2.48 -27.09 -4.96
N ALA A 413 3.53 -26.27 -4.77
CA ALA A 413 4.88 -26.51 -5.29
C ALA A 413 5.72 -27.42 -4.38
N LEU A 414 5.11 -28.13 -3.42
CA LEU A 414 5.81 -29.05 -2.54
C LEU A 414 6.34 -30.27 -3.34
N PRO A 415 7.57 -30.74 -3.06
CA PRO A 415 8.07 -31.97 -3.67
C PRO A 415 7.10 -33.13 -3.40
N LEU A 416 6.62 -33.77 -4.47
CA LEU A 416 5.73 -34.91 -4.34
C LEU A 416 6.51 -36.14 -3.84
N PRO A 417 6.06 -36.83 -2.77
CA PRO A 417 6.75 -37.99 -2.24
C PRO A 417 7.01 -39.05 -3.32
N ASN A 418 8.24 -39.57 -3.35
CA ASN A 418 8.72 -40.57 -4.32
C ASN A 418 8.72 -40.11 -5.79
N GLN A 419 8.48 -38.83 -6.10
CA GLN A 419 8.51 -38.26 -7.45
C GLN A 419 9.60 -37.20 -7.64
N THR A 420 10.42 -36.98 -6.61
CA THR A 420 11.46 -35.95 -6.61
C THR A 420 12.77 -36.49 -6.06
N ALA A 421 13.88 -36.15 -6.71
CA ALA A 421 15.23 -36.30 -6.18
C ALA A 421 15.72 -34.93 -5.72
N ALA A 422 16.39 -34.85 -4.57
CA ALA A 422 16.91 -33.60 -4.04
C ALA A 422 18.38 -33.74 -3.63
N PHE A 423 19.18 -32.74 -3.99
CA PHE A 423 20.60 -32.64 -3.66
C PHE A 423 20.85 -31.28 -3.01
N THR A 424 21.31 -31.29 -1.77
CA THR A 424 21.29 -30.10 -0.91
C THR A 424 22.69 -29.76 -0.43
N SER A 425 22.98 -28.46 -0.30
CA SER A 425 24.22 -27.97 0.26
C SER A 425 24.26 -28.09 1.78
N GLU A 426 25.45 -28.02 2.36
CA GLU A 426 25.58 -27.59 3.76
C GLU A 426 25.09 -26.14 3.91
N PRO A 427 24.76 -25.67 5.14
CA PRO A 427 24.48 -24.26 5.38
C PRO A 427 25.59 -23.37 4.82
N LEU A 428 25.22 -22.36 4.05
CA LEU A 428 26.17 -21.44 3.46
C LEU A 428 26.91 -20.67 4.55
N SER A 429 28.23 -20.60 4.45
CA SER A 429 29.07 -19.89 5.43
C SER A 429 29.08 -18.38 5.23
N GLN A 430 28.73 -17.92 4.03
CA GLN A 430 28.63 -16.51 3.62
C GLN A 430 27.34 -16.32 2.81
N PRO A 431 26.76 -15.11 2.77
CA PRO A 431 25.64 -14.84 1.89
C PRO A 431 26.06 -14.99 0.42
N LEU A 432 25.13 -15.42 -0.41
CA LEU A 432 25.33 -15.66 -1.84
C LEU A 432 24.25 -14.93 -2.63
N ARG A 433 24.65 -14.04 -3.53
CA ARG A 433 23.74 -13.36 -4.47
C ARG A 433 23.79 -14.09 -5.81
N ILE A 434 22.64 -14.62 -6.24
CA ILE A 434 22.48 -15.34 -7.50
C ILE A 434 21.81 -14.39 -8.48
N ILE A 435 22.52 -14.04 -9.56
CA ILE A 435 21.99 -13.23 -10.67
C ILE A 435 22.34 -13.97 -11.95
N GLY A 436 21.38 -14.70 -12.52
CA GLY A 436 21.58 -15.49 -13.73
C GLY A 436 21.18 -16.95 -13.56
N SER A 437 21.62 -17.81 -14.49
CA SER A 437 21.31 -19.24 -14.56
C SER A 437 22.40 -20.10 -13.90
N PRO A 438 22.09 -20.79 -12.79
CA PRO A 438 22.96 -21.82 -12.22
C PRO A 438 23.04 -23.05 -13.11
N THR A 439 24.15 -23.79 -13.07
CA THR A 439 24.30 -25.05 -13.84
C THR A 439 24.64 -26.24 -12.95
N VAL A 440 24.17 -27.42 -13.33
CA VAL A 440 24.40 -28.68 -12.59
C VAL A 440 24.58 -29.85 -13.56
N THR A 441 25.49 -30.76 -13.24
CA THR A 441 25.70 -31.99 -14.02
C THR A 441 25.05 -33.20 -13.33
N LEU A 442 24.10 -33.83 -14.02
CA LEU A 442 23.29 -34.94 -13.51
C LEU A 442 23.64 -36.26 -14.20
N GLU A 443 23.49 -37.36 -13.48
CA GLU A 443 23.45 -38.71 -14.03
C GLU A 443 22.02 -39.23 -14.01
N ILE A 444 21.50 -39.62 -15.17
CA ILE A 444 20.11 -40.08 -15.32
C ILE A 444 20.08 -41.45 -15.99
N ALA A 445 19.46 -42.41 -15.31
CA ALA A 445 19.19 -43.74 -15.84
C ALA A 445 17.71 -44.09 -15.67
N SER A 446 17.24 -45.07 -16.43
CA SER A 446 15.91 -45.66 -16.28
C SER A 446 16.05 -47.16 -15.99
N ASN A 447 15.20 -47.70 -15.11
CA ASN A 447 15.23 -49.13 -14.79
C ASN A 447 14.89 -50.03 -16.00
N VAL A 448 14.11 -49.50 -16.95
CA VAL A 448 13.78 -50.13 -18.23
C VAL A 448 14.09 -49.16 -19.37
N PRO A 449 14.38 -49.65 -20.59
CA PRO A 449 14.49 -48.79 -21.75
C PRO A 449 13.22 -47.95 -21.97
N VAL A 450 13.37 -46.64 -22.10
CA VAL A 450 12.30 -45.68 -22.41
C VAL A 450 12.74 -44.76 -23.54
N GLU A 451 11.81 -44.40 -24.43
CA GLU A 451 12.11 -43.55 -25.59
C GLU A 451 12.33 -42.09 -25.22
N ASP A 452 11.57 -41.58 -24.24
CA ASP A 452 11.65 -40.19 -23.79
C ASP A 452 11.59 -40.14 -22.26
N VAL A 453 12.51 -39.40 -21.67
CA VAL A 453 12.51 -39.02 -20.26
C VAL A 453 12.15 -37.55 -20.16
N THR A 454 11.13 -37.25 -19.35
CA THR A 454 10.71 -35.87 -19.03
C THR A 454 10.94 -35.62 -17.54
N LEU A 455 11.72 -34.59 -17.21
CA LEU A 455 12.04 -34.18 -15.85
C LEU A 455 11.98 -32.66 -15.72
N PHE A 456 11.93 -32.16 -14.48
CA PHE A 456 11.88 -30.73 -14.17
C PHE A 456 12.89 -30.41 -13.07
N ALA A 457 13.93 -29.65 -13.40
CA ALA A 457 14.94 -29.22 -12.44
C ALA A 457 14.59 -27.86 -11.84
N SER A 458 14.93 -27.65 -10.57
CA SER A 458 14.73 -26.36 -9.90
C SER A 458 15.82 -26.13 -8.86
N LEU A 459 16.19 -24.85 -8.67
CA LEU A 459 16.98 -24.43 -7.52
C LEU A 459 16.03 -23.91 -6.45
N ARG A 460 16.11 -24.46 -5.23
CA ARG A 460 15.31 -24.05 -4.08
C ARG A 460 16.18 -23.54 -2.97
N ILE A 461 15.69 -22.52 -2.26
CA ILE A 461 16.34 -21.95 -1.09
C ILE A 461 15.64 -22.49 0.16
N ILE A 462 16.42 -23.05 1.08
CA ILE A 462 15.93 -23.65 2.32
C ILE A 462 16.43 -22.82 3.49
N GLY A 463 15.56 -21.97 4.01
CA GLY A 463 15.73 -21.27 5.29
C GLY A 463 15.50 -22.21 6.49
N GLY A 464 15.83 -21.74 7.69
CA GLY A 464 15.84 -22.56 8.93
C GLY A 464 14.59 -23.41 9.18
N THR A 465 13.52 -22.82 9.73
CA THR A 465 12.24 -23.51 10.05
C THR A 465 11.16 -23.30 8.98
N GLU A 466 11.52 -22.68 7.86
CA GLU A 466 10.59 -22.28 6.81
C GLU A 466 10.51 -23.31 5.68
N ARG A 467 9.44 -23.25 4.89
CA ARG A 467 9.28 -24.12 3.73
C ARG A 467 10.31 -23.76 2.66
N PRO A 468 10.82 -24.74 1.89
CA PRO A 468 11.68 -24.45 0.74
C PRO A 468 11.01 -23.48 -0.23
N ILE A 469 11.71 -22.40 -0.56
CA ILE A 469 11.26 -21.37 -1.50
C ILE A 469 11.70 -21.80 -2.90
N LEU A 470 10.76 -21.83 -3.85
CA LEU A 470 11.03 -21.94 -5.27
C LEU A 470 11.01 -20.52 -5.85
N PRO A 471 12.17 -19.91 -6.19
CA PRO A 471 12.19 -18.55 -6.73
C PRO A 471 11.33 -18.44 -7.98
N ASN A 472 10.42 -17.47 -7.99
CA ASN A 472 9.53 -17.12 -9.10
C ASN A 472 8.66 -18.27 -9.64
N GLY A 473 8.57 -19.42 -8.94
CA GLY A 473 7.85 -20.59 -9.41
C GLY A 473 8.45 -21.26 -10.66
N LEU A 474 9.69 -20.95 -11.04
CA LEU A 474 10.26 -21.42 -12.30
C LEU A 474 10.91 -22.81 -12.19
N VAL A 475 10.75 -23.62 -13.24
CA VAL A 475 11.41 -24.93 -13.40
C VAL A 475 12.06 -25.04 -14.77
N ALA A 476 13.17 -25.78 -14.83
CA ALA A 476 13.92 -26.12 -16.03
C ALA A 476 13.44 -27.47 -16.60
N PRO A 477 12.67 -27.48 -17.70
CA PRO A 477 12.24 -28.71 -18.34
C PRO A 477 13.41 -29.44 -19.01
N ILE A 478 13.50 -30.74 -18.77
CA ILE A 478 14.53 -31.63 -19.29
C ILE A 478 13.86 -32.71 -20.12
N ARG A 479 14.30 -32.86 -21.38
CA ARG A 479 13.94 -34.00 -22.22
C ARG A 479 15.19 -34.74 -22.66
N ILE A 480 15.25 -36.05 -22.38
CA ILE A 480 16.35 -36.93 -22.78
C ILE A 480 15.77 -38.07 -23.62
N ALA A 481 16.36 -38.32 -24.78
CA ALA A 481 15.97 -39.43 -25.63
C ALA A 481 16.67 -40.74 -25.21
N ARG A 482 15.95 -41.86 -25.31
CA ARG A 482 16.46 -43.23 -25.21
C ARG A 482 17.27 -43.50 -23.94
N ALA A 483 16.62 -43.37 -22.77
CA ALA A 483 17.26 -43.74 -21.50
C ALA A 483 17.06 -45.24 -21.21
N GLY A 484 18.06 -45.85 -20.56
CA GLY A 484 18.01 -47.23 -20.11
C GLY A 484 18.83 -47.41 -18.82
N PRO A 485 19.20 -48.64 -18.46
CA PRO A 485 19.93 -48.90 -17.21
C PRO A 485 21.31 -48.27 -17.13
N THR A 486 21.91 -47.94 -18.27
CA THR A 486 23.18 -47.20 -18.34
C THR A 486 22.93 -45.71 -18.10
N PRO A 487 23.54 -45.09 -17.07
CA PRO A 487 23.39 -43.66 -16.83
C PRO A 487 23.89 -42.81 -18.00
N GLN A 488 23.12 -41.78 -18.34
CA GLN A 488 23.54 -40.69 -19.21
C GLN A 488 23.93 -39.49 -18.35
N VAL A 489 25.07 -38.88 -18.67
CA VAL A 489 25.53 -37.65 -18.03
C VAL A 489 25.02 -36.46 -18.83
N ILE A 490 24.37 -35.51 -18.18
CA ILE A 490 23.87 -34.29 -18.80
C ILE A 490 24.24 -33.04 -18.00
N ASP A 491 24.51 -31.94 -18.69
CA ASP A 491 24.58 -30.61 -18.09
C ASP A 491 23.22 -29.92 -18.22
N VAL A 492 22.75 -29.33 -17.12
CA VAL A 492 21.44 -28.68 -17.02
C VAL A 492 21.61 -27.23 -16.60
N ASP A 493 21.00 -26.34 -17.38
CA ASP A 493 20.89 -24.91 -17.09
C ASP A 493 19.59 -24.69 -16.29
N LEU A 494 19.73 -24.32 -15.02
CA LEU A 494 18.61 -24.06 -14.12
C LEU A 494 17.97 -22.70 -14.45
N PRO A 495 16.71 -22.44 -14.04
CA PRO A 495 16.07 -21.16 -14.32
C PRO A 495 16.90 -19.99 -13.80
N ALA A 496 17.01 -18.94 -14.61
CA ALA A 496 17.71 -17.74 -14.20
C ALA A 496 16.92 -16.98 -13.13
N ILE A 497 17.59 -16.56 -12.06
CA ILE A 497 16.97 -15.90 -10.91
C ILE A 497 17.82 -14.69 -10.48
N VAL A 498 17.17 -13.72 -9.82
CA VAL A 498 17.82 -12.61 -9.11
C VAL A 498 17.42 -12.73 -7.65
N ARG A 499 18.29 -13.32 -6.82
CA ARG A 499 17.94 -13.65 -5.44
C ARG A 499 19.15 -13.74 -4.53
N ASP A 500 18.98 -13.25 -3.31
CA ASP A 500 19.92 -13.48 -2.21
C ASP A 500 19.60 -14.75 -1.44
N VAL A 501 20.65 -15.46 -1.06
CA VAL A 501 20.65 -16.59 -0.14
C VAL A 501 21.46 -16.18 1.07
N ALA A 502 20.85 -16.14 2.24
CA ALA A 502 21.51 -15.67 3.46
C ALA A 502 22.52 -16.70 3.99
N ALA A 503 23.52 -16.21 4.74
CA ALA A 503 24.40 -17.11 5.49
C ALA A 503 23.58 -17.96 6.48
N GLY A 504 23.85 -19.26 6.51
CA GLY A 504 23.11 -20.25 7.29
C GLY A 504 21.94 -20.92 6.55
N GLU A 505 21.50 -20.38 5.41
CA GLU A 505 20.53 -21.05 4.54
C GLU A 505 21.21 -22.11 3.66
N ARG A 506 20.41 -22.95 3.00
CA ARG A 506 20.91 -23.97 2.06
C ARG A 506 20.33 -23.76 0.68
N VAL A 507 21.07 -24.17 -0.33
CA VAL A 507 20.55 -24.33 -1.70
C VAL A 507 20.29 -25.81 -1.96
N SER A 508 19.22 -26.11 -2.70
CA SER A 508 18.83 -27.48 -3.03
C SER A 508 18.42 -27.57 -4.49
N VAL A 509 19.10 -28.42 -5.24
CA VAL A 509 18.71 -28.80 -6.60
C VAL A 509 17.68 -29.92 -6.49
N VAL A 510 16.45 -29.65 -6.94
CA VAL A 510 15.34 -30.61 -6.91
C VAL A 510 14.92 -30.97 -8.32
N ILE A 511 14.93 -32.27 -8.62
CA ILE A 511 14.53 -32.85 -9.89
C ILE A 511 13.20 -33.59 -9.71
N GLY A 512 12.13 -33.06 -10.28
CA GLY A 512 10.80 -33.66 -10.28
C GLY A 512 10.51 -34.44 -11.56
N THR A 513 9.61 -35.41 -11.48
CA THR A 513 9.14 -36.22 -12.61
C THR A 513 7.82 -35.74 -13.21
N THR A 514 7.14 -34.77 -12.59
CA THR A 514 5.83 -34.28 -13.03
C THR A 514 5.71 -32.77 -12.84
N ASP A 515 5.03 -32.13 -13.80
CA ASP A 515 4.64 -30.72 -13.71
C ASP A 515 3.39 -30.47 -14.57
N GLN A 516 2.37 -29.81 -14.01
CA GLN A 516 1.09 -29.60 -14.69
C GLN A 516 1.19 -28.65 -15.91
N ALA A 517 2.16 -27.74 -15.93
CA ALA A 517 2.34 -26.78 -17.01
C ALA A 517 2.79 -27.45 -18.33
N PHE A 518 3.29 -28.69 -18.25
CA PHE A 518 3.97 -29.40 -19.33
C PHE A 518 3.29 -30.72 -19.72
N ARG A 519 3.47 -31.12 -20.97
CA ARG A 519 2.99 -32.41 -21.47
C ARG A 519 3.85 -33.55 -20.91
N MET A 520 3.19 -34.51 -20.26
CA MET A 520 3.84 -35.67 -19.65
C MET A 520 3.73 -36.92 -20.53
N PRO A 521 4.73 -37.82 -20.52
CA PRO A 521 4.63 -39.12 -21.17
C PRO A 521 3.45 -39.97 -20.63
N PRO A 522 2.79 -40.77 -21.48
CA PRO A 522 1.62 -41.54 -21.06
C PRO A 522 1.95 -42.76 -20.19
N GLY A 523 3.16 -43.33 -20.34
CA GLY A 523 3.60 -44.52 -19.61
C GLY A 523 4.30 -44.22 -18.29
N PRO A 524 4.25 -45.12 -17.30
CA PRO A 524 5.01 -44.98 -16.06
C PRO A 524 6.49 -45.36 -16.27
N ALA A 525 7.38 -44.74 -15.49
CA ALA A 525 8.80 -45.07 -15.48
C ALA A 525 9.41 -44.88 -14.08
N VAL A 526 10.54 -45.53 -13.81
CA VAL A 526 11.34 -45.29 -12.61
C VAL A 526 12.73 -44.86 -13.04
N TYR A 527 13.09 -43.64 -12.65
CA TYR A 527 14.38 -43.05 -12.97
C TYR A 527 15.32 -43.12 -11.77
N SER A 528 16.60 -43.36 -12.03
CA SER A 528 17.68 -43.14 -11.06
C SER A 528 18.35 -41.82 -11.40
N ILE A 529 18.34 -40.89 -10.45
CA ILE A 529 18.89 -39.55 -10.61
C ILE A 529 20.04 -39.39 -9.60
N GLY A 530 21.22 -39.06 -10.10
CA GLY A 530 22.43 -38.81 -9.33
C GLY A 530 23.12 -37.53 -9.78
N LEU A 531 24.19 -37.17 -9.06
CA LEU A 531 25.09 -36.09 -9.43
C LEU A 531 26.33 -36.66 -10.10
N ALA A 532 26.67 -36.19 -11.30
CA ALA A 532 27.97 -36.51 -11.90
C ALA A 532 29.07 -35.64 -11.28
N ALA A 533 28.71 -34.44 -10.81
CA ALA A 533 29.55 -33.53 -10.05
C ALA A 533 28.82 -33.08 -8.77
N SER A 534 29.49 -33.14 -7.61
CA SER A 534 28.92 -32.77 -6.31
C SER A 534 28.90 -31.26 -6.05
N SER A 535 28.51 -30.49 -7.06
CA SER A 535 28.46 -29.03 -7.01
C SER A 535 27.42 -28.47 -7.98
N VAL A 536 26.83 -27.34 -7.62
CA VAL A 536 26.10 -26.45 -8.53
C VAL A 536 26.99 -25.23 -8.79
N ALA A 537 27.12 -24.84 -10.05
CA ALA A 537 27.84 -23.62 -10.42
C ALA A 537 26.87 -22.43 -10.40
N ILE A 538 27.24 -21.38 -9.68
CA ILE A 538 26.45 -20.18 -9.46
C ILE A 538 27.08 -19.02 -10.24
N PRO A 539 26.34 -18.32 -11.12
CA PRO A 539 26.87 -17.17 -11.84
C PRO A 539 27.20 -16.02 -10.90
N LEU A 540 28.39 -15.44 -11.05
CA LEU A 540 28.84 -14.27 -10.31
C LEU A 540 28.75 -13.04 -11.21
N ASN A 541 27.81 -12.15 -10.88
CA ASN A 541 27.61 -10.88 -11.57
C ASN A 541 27.69 -9.75 -10.54
N PRO A 542 28.84 -9.06 -10.42
CA PRO A 542 28.97 -7.94 -9.50
C PRO A 542 28.10 -6.79 -10.01
N MET A 543 27.07 -6.43 -9.25
CA MET A 543 26.20 -5.30 -9.52
C MET A 543 26.25 -4.34 -8.35
N THR A 544 26.15 -3.04 -8.63
CA THR A 544 26.03 -2.00 -7.61
C THR A 544 24.57 -1.69 -7.36
N GLU A 545 24.22 -1.52 -6.09
CA GLU A 545 22.90 -1.06 -5.68
C GLU A 545 22.74 0.40 -6.10
N GLU A 546 21.72 0.70 -6.92
CA GLU A 546 21.33 2.08 -7.11
C GLU A 546 20.71 2.56 -5.81
N SER A 547 21.39 3.46 -5.11
CA SER A 547 20.90 4.05 -3.87
C SER A 547 19.69 4.95 -4.14
N GLY A 548 18.51 4.34 -4.33
CA GLY A 548 17.20 4.98 -4.46
C GLY A 548 16.58 5.43 -3.14
N GLY A 549 17.35 5.40 -2.04
CA GLY A 549 16.90 5.91 -0.76
C GLY A 549 16.67 7.42 -0.83
N THR A 550 15.46 7.88 -0.48
CA THR A 550 15.23 9.32 -0.26
C THR A 550 16.31 9.84 0.70
N PRO A 551 17.16 10.79 0.27
CA PRO A 551 18.37 11.04 1.01
C PRO A 551 17.99 11.63 2.37
N LEU A 552 18.54 11.05 3.44
CA LEU A 552 18.12 11.28 4.83
C LEU A 552 18.10 12.76 5.24
N TRP A 553 18.76 13.65 4.48
CA TRP A 553 18.71 15.10 4.66
C TRP A 553 17.34 15.73 4.34
N ARG A 554 16.45 15.06 3.62
CA ARG A 554 15.10 15.57 3.33
C ARG A 554 14.18 15.56 4.55
N TRP A 555 14.30 14.56 5.43
CA TRP A 555 13.54 14.47 6.68
C TRP A 555 13.71 15.69 7.61
N PRO A 556 14.93 16.17 7.91
CA PRO A 556 15.11 17.40 8.68
C PRO A 556 14.59 18.64 7.93
N LEU A 557 14.59 18.66 6.60
CA LEU A 557 14.05 19.76 5.81
C LEU A 557 12.51 19.81 5.87
N ILE A 558 11.85 18.66 5.74
CA ILE A 558 10.39 18.51 5.89
C ILE A 558 9.98 18.85 7.33
N ALA A 559 10.73 18.40 8.33
CA ALA A 559 10.50 18.76 9.72
C ALA A 559 10.61 20.28 9.94
N LEU A 560 11.63 20.93 9.37
CA LEU A 560 11.83 22.38 9.46
C LEU A 560 10.69 23.17 8.80
N VAL A 561 10.28 22.78 7.59
CA VAL A 561 9.17 23.41 6.87
C VAL A 561 7.85 23.20 7.61
N SER A 562 7.60 21.99 8.13
CA SER A 562 6.41 21.69 8.92
C SER A 562 6.35 22.53 10.19
N VAL A 563 7.48 22.69 10.89
CA VAL A 563 7.58 23.56 12.08
C VAL A 563 7.31 25.02 11.72
N LEU A 564 7.85 25.52 10.60
CA LEU A 564 7.61 26.89 10.12
C LEU A 564 6.14 27.14 9.75
N VAL A 565 5.51 26.19 9.05
CA VAL A 565 4.09 26.29 8.66
C VAL A 565 3.17 26.21 9.89
N ILE A 566 3.46 25.30 10.83
CA ILE A 566 2.72 25.20 12.11
C ILE A 566 2.88 26.50 12.92
N ALA A 567 4.10 27.05 13.02
CA ALA A 567 4.34 28.30 13.73
C ALA A 567 3.59 29.49 13.10
N LEU A 568 3.52 29.55 11.77
CA LEU A 568 2.79 30.58 11.02
C LEU A 568 1.26 30.42 11.18
N ALA A 569 0.75 29.19 11.09
CA ALA A 569 -0.66 28.87 11.28
C ALA A 569 -1.11 29.20 12.72
N VAL A 570 -0.31 28.85 13.73
CA VAL A 570 -0.59 29.18 15.14
C VAL A 570 -0.59 30.69 15.40
N ARG A 571 0.23 31.47 14.68
CA ARG A 571 0.23 32.94 14.78
C ARG A 571 -0.99 33.58 14.11
N LEU A 572 -1.42 33.06 12.96
CA LEU A 572 -2.50 33.66 12.16
C LEU A 572 -3.91 33.22 12.60
N LEU A 573 -4.05 32.02 13.19
CA LEU A 573 -5.34 31.43 13.57
C LEU A 573 -5.66 31.56 15.06
N ARG A 574 -4.82 32.22 15.87
CA ARG A 574 -5.16 32.52 17.28
C ARG A 574 -6.32 33.52 17.34
N PRO A 575 -7.55 33.11 17.75
CA PRO A 575 -8.57 34.09 18.08
C PRO A 575 -8.05 34.93 19.24
N GLY A 576 -8.01 36.25 19.06
CA GLY A 576 -7.73 37.20 20.12
C GLY A 576 -8.87 37.19 21.13
N GLY A 577 -8.89 36.20 22.02
CA GLY A 577 -9.67 36.26 23.25
C GLY A 577 -9.05 37.34 24.11
N THR A 578 -9.78 38.42 24.34
CA THR A 578 -9.46 39.39 25.40
C THR A 578 -9.27 38.61 26.70
N ARG A 579 -8.02 38.43 27.14
CA ARG A 579 -7.73 37.95 28.49
C ARG A 579 -8.35 38.97 29.43
N ALA A 580 -9.40 38.57 30.16
CA ALA A 580 -9.89 39.37 31.28
C ALA A 580 -8.70 39.68 32.19
N LEU A 581 -8.54 40.94 32.59
CA LEU A 581 -7.47 41.35 33.48
C LEU A 581 -7.85 40.98 34.91
N ALA A 582 -6.83 40.81 35.77
CA ALA A 582 -7.06 40.71 37.20
C ALA A 582 -7.80 41.96 37.72
N ARG A 583 -8.73 41.76 38.65
CA ARG A 583 -9.62 42.77 39.22
C ARG A 583 -9.37 42.86 40.72
N GLU A 584 -8.68 43.91 41.15
CA GLU A 584 -8.34 44.11 42.57
C GLU A 584 -9.59 44.36 43.44
N ASP A 585 -10.64 44.95 42.88
CA ASP A 585 -11.91 45.18 43.56
C ASP A 585 -12.67 43.89 43.91
N LEU A 586 -12.28 42.75 43.32
CA LEU A 586 -12.85 41.43 43.59
C LEU A 586 -11.89 40.53 44.40
N ALA A 587 -10.79 41.07 44.93
CA ALA A 587 -9.77 40.30 45.63
C ALA A 587 -10.31 39.60 46.90
N ASP A 588 -11.27 40.22 47.59
CA ASP A 588 -11.88 39.69 48.82
C ASP A 588 -13.05 38.73 48.57
N ALA A 589 -13.43 38.51 47.30
CA ALA A 589 -14.49 37.59 46.90
C ALA A 589 -13.90 36.25 46.44
N PRO A 590 -14.05 35.15 47.20
CA PRO A 590 -13.56 33.83 46.79
C PRO A 590 -14.05 33.38 45.41
N ILE A 591 -15.30 33.67 45.06
CA ILE A 591 -15.83 33.52 43.71
C ILE A 591 -16.62 34.78 43.35
N ALA A 592 -16.34 35.36 42.19
CA ALA A 592 -17.13 36.41 41.57
C ALA A 592 -17.46 36.04 40.13
N VAL A 593 -18.69 36.27 39.72
CA VAL A 593 -19.19 35.96 38.38
C VAL A 593 -19.82 37.22 37.81
N GLU A 594 -19.40 37.64 36.61
CA GLU A 594 -19.87 38.85 35.92
C GLU A 594 -20.40 38.50 34.52
N ASN A 595 -21.69 38.76 34.28
CA ASN A 595 -22.42 38.62 33.02
C ASN A 595 -22.21 37.26 32.33
N LEU A 596 -22.04 36.22 33.13
CA LEU A 596 -21.57 34.92 32.66
C LEU A 596 -22.63 34.26 31.79
N SER A 597 -22.24 33.88 30.59
CA SER A 597 -23.12 33.36 29.56
C SER A 597 -22.50 32.16 28.85
N LYS A 598 -23.31 31.16 28.54
CA LYS A 598 -22.92 29.95 27.80
C LYS A 598 -23.94 29.57 26.75
N GLU A 599 -23.52 29.67 25.50
CA GLU A 599 -24.19 29.10 24.34
C GLU A 599 -23.45 27.85 23.86
N PHE A 600 -24.19 26.76 23.66
CA PHE A 600 -23.67 25.54 23.05
C PHE A 600 -23.96 25.52 21.54
N LYS A 601 -23.13 24.80 20.78
CA LYS A 601 -23.36 24.58 19.34
C LYS A 601 -24.79 24.05 19.13
N GLY A 602 -25.54 24.70 18.24
CA GLY A 602 -26.98 24.45 18.07
C GLY A 602 -27.90 25.52 18.68
N GLY A 603 -27.36 26.62 19.22
CA GLY A 603 -28.14 27.78 19.67
C GLY A 603 -28.77 27.65 21.05
N ILE A 604 -28.32 26.69 21.87
CA ILE A 604 -28.87 26.46 23.21
C ILE A 604 -28.14 27.36 24.22
N HIS A 605 -28.86 28.34 24.77
CA HIS A 605 -28.39 29.18 25.87
C HIS A 605 -28.60 28.46 27.20
N ALA A 606 -27.52 27.87 27.74
CA ALA A 606 -27.57 27.14 29.01
C ALA A 606 -27.41 28.05 30.23
N VAL A 607 -26.74 29.19 30.06
CA VAL A 607 -26.59 30.25 31.07
C VAL A 607 -26.61 31.58 30.32
N SER A 608 -27.34 32.56 30.85
CA SER A 608 -27.52 33.88 30.24
C SER A 608 -27.39 34.96 31.31
N ASP A 609 -26.34 35.77 31.20
CA ASP A 609 -26.11 36.98 31.99
C ASP A 609 -26.20 36.80 33.52
N VAL A 610 -25.48 35.81 34.05
CA VAL A 610 -25.47 35.52 35.48
C VAL A 610 -24.39 36.34 36.18
N THR A 611 -24.77 37.10 37.22
CA THR A 611 -23.86 37.94 38.01
C THR A 611 -24.08 37.80 39.52
N PHE A 612 -23.10 37.25 40.24
CA PHE A 612 -23.11 37.15 41.70
C PHE A 612 -21.71 36.98 42.29
N GLU A 613 -21.59 37.27 43.58
CA GLU A 613 -20.37 37.11 44.37
C GLU A 613 -20.65 36.20 45.56
N VAL A 614 -19.64 35.44 45.96
CA VAL A 614 -19.71 34.51 47.08
C VAL A 614 -18.82 35.04 48.21
N PRO A 615 -19.40 35.38 49.37
CA PRO A 615 -18.62 35.82 50.53
C PRO A 615 -17.62 34.76 51.01
N GLN A 616 -16.60 35.19 51.75
CA GLN A 616 -15.66 34.28 52.39
C GLN A 616 -16.28 33.59 53.62
N GLY A 617 -15.93 32.32 53.86
CA GLY A 617 -16.31 31.60 55.09
C GLY A 617 -17.76 31.11 55.13
N VAL A 618 -18.43 31.05 53.97
CA VAL A 618 -19.85 30.71 53.88
C VAL A 618 -20.07 29.44 53.08
N VAL A 619 -21.17 28.74 53.39
CA VAL A 619 -21.76 27.74 52.51
C VAL A 619 -22.85 28.40 51.67
N LEU A 620 -22.63 28.50 50.36
CA LEU A 620 -23.57 29.01 49.36
C LEU A 620 -24.27 27.84 48.64
N GLY A 621 -25.60 27.82 48.66
CA GLY A 621 -26.41 26.90 47.86
C GLY A 621 -26.84 27.51 46.52
N LEU A 622 -26.40 26.92 45.41
CA LEU A 622 -26.91 27.21 44.07
C LEU A 622 -28.15 26.36 43.81
N LEU A 623 -29.32 27.00 43.75
CA LEU A 623 -30.64 26.35 43.74
C LEU A 623 -31.33 26.48 42.40
N GLY A 624 -32.21 25.55 42.08
CA GLY A 624 -33.01 25.59 40.86
C GLY A 624 -33.40 24.20 40.40
N PRO A 625 -34.41 24.05 39.52
CA PRO A 625 -34.77 22.75 38.95
C PRO A 625 -33.63 22.19 38.08
N ASN A 626 -33.76 20.92 37.68
CA ASN A 626 -32.87 20.32 36.70
C ASN A 626 -32.96 21.10 35.37
N GLY A 627 -31.81 21.38 34.76
CA GLY A 627 -31.74 22.23 33.57
C GLY A 627 -31.73 23.74 33.83
N ALA A 628 -31.69 24.21 35.08
CA ALA A 628 -31.63 25.65 35.40
C ALA A 628 -30.29 26.34 35.09
N GLY A 629 -29.26 25.60 34.67
CA GLY A 629 -27.93 26.16 34.36
C GLY A 629 -26.89 26.05 35.49
N LYS A 630 -27.22 25.37 36.60
CA LYS A 630 -26.35 25.23 37.80
C LYS A 630 -24.99 24.59 37.49
N THR A 631 -25.00 23.34 37.02
CA THR A 631 -23.79 22.60 36.65
C THR A 631 -22.98 23.34 35.58
N THR A 632 -23.65 23.94 34.58
CA THR A 632 -22.98 24.73 33.54
C THR A 632 -22.27 25.95 34.12
N THR A 633 -22.90 26.66 35.07
CA THR A 633 -22.29 27.80 35.78
C THR A 633 -21.07 27.36 36.57
N MET A 634 -21.18 26.27 37.32
CA MET A 634 -20.06 25.74 38.13
C MET A 634 -18.91 25.25 37.24
N ARG A 635 -19.20 24.54 36.14
CA ARG A 635 -18.17 24.13 35.15
C ARG A 635 -17.41 25.33 34.56
N MET A 636 -18.08 26.48 34.36
CA MET A 636 -17.42 27.71 33.92
C MET A 636 -16.55 28.33 35.01
N VAL A 637 -17.02 28.37 36.27
CA VAL A 637 -16.27 28.89 37.42
C VAL A 637 -15.02 28.06 37.74
N MET A 638 -14.97 26.79 37.33
CA MET A 638 -13.78 25.94 37.46
C MET A 638 -12.96 25.84 36.17
N GLY A 639 -13.32 26.60 35.13
CA GLY A 639 -12.59 26.57 33.85
C GLY A 639 -12.69 25.23 33.09
N LEU A 640 -13.66 24.36 33.39
CA LEU A 640 -13.88 23.11 32.65
C LEU A 640 -14.52 23.35 31.28
N ILE A 641 -15.29 24.45 31.14
CA ILE A 641 -15.85 24.91 29.88
C ILE A 641 -15.65 26.42 29.75
N HIS A 642 -15.38 26.89 28.53
CA HIS A 642 -15.27 28.32 28.27
C HIS A 642 -16.64 29.00 28.23
N PRO A 643 -16.84 30.16 28.89
CA PRO A 643 -18.00 31.00 28.66
C PRO A 643 -18.01 31.52 27.22
N THR A 644 -19.20 31.74 26.66
CA THR A 644 -19.38 32.45 25.39
C THR A 644 -19.51 33.97 25.59
N GLY A 645 -19.77 34.41 26.83
CA GLY A 645 -19.75 35.81 27.24
C GLY A 645 -19.61 35.93 28.76
N GLY A 646 -19.17 37.09 29.25
CA GLY A 646 -18.88 37.32 30.67
C GLY A 646 -17.62 36.62 31.17
N ASN A 647 -17.33 36.77 32.46
CA ASN A 647 -16.13 36.25 33.11
C ASN A 647 -16.44 35.70 34.51
N ALA A 648 -15.64 34.74 34.95
CA ALA A 648 -15.59 34.29 36.34
C ALA A 648 -14.21 34.63 36.92
N TYR A 649 -14.18 34.95 38.20
CA TYR A 649 -12.99 35.31 38.95
C TYR A 649 -12.94 34.55 40.28
N VAL A 650 -11.72 34.28 40.74
CA VAL A 650 -11.41 33.66 42.03
C VAL A 650 -10.38 34.56 42.69
N PHE A 651 -10.73 35.19 43.81
CA PHE A 651 -9.91 36.23 44.47
C PHE A 651 -9.42 37.29 43.47
N GLY A 652 -10.34 37.80 42.64
CA GLY A 652 -10.06 38.79 41.60
C GLY A 652 -9.26 38.29 40.39
N GLN A 653 -8.79 37.04 40.39
CA GLN A 653 -8.06 36.47 39.27
C GLN A 653 -9.01 35.79 38.28
N PRO A 654 -8.90 36.08 36.97
CA PRO A 654 -9.79 35.51 35.95
C PRO A 654 -9.65 33.99 35.87
N VAL A 655 -10.76 33.31 35.65
CA VAL A 655 -10.83 31.87 35.46
C VAL A 655 -10.86 31.53 33.96
N PHE A 656 -9.95 30.64 33.56
CA PHE A 656 -9.93 29.99 32.25
C PHE A 656 -9.19 28.65 32.39
N PRO A 657 -9.29 27.72 31.40
CA PRO A 657 -8.59 26.44 31.48
C PRO A 657 -7.07 26.65 31.69
N GLY A 658 -6.54 26.07 32.77
CA GLY A 658 -5.13 26.19 33.16
C GLY A 658 -4.76 27.49 33.89
N ALA A 659 -5.74 28.32 34.30
CA ALA A 659 -5.47 29.51 35.12
C ALA A 659 -4.88 29.12 36.49
N ALA A 660 -3.89 29.88 36.97
CA ALA A 660 -3.28 29.65 38.28
C ALA A 660 -4.30 29.77 39.43
N SER A 661 -5.35 30.59 39.24
CA SER A 661 -6.44 30.77 40.18
C SER A 661 -7.22 29.48 40.50
N LEU A 662 -7.21 28.50 39.59
CA LEU A 662 -7.83 27.19 39.79
C LEU A 662 -7.15 26.37 40.91
N ALA A 663 -5.90 26.69 41.26
CA ALA A 663 -5.23 26.03 42.38
C ALA A 663 -5.93 26.29 43.73
N HIS A 664 -6.73 27.35 43.83
CA HIS A 664 -7.52 27.71 45.01
C HIS A 664 -8.89 27.00 45.05
N ILE A 665 -9.26 26.25 44.00
CA ILE A 665 -10.56 25.55 43.92
C ILE A 665 -10.36 24.03 44.03
N GLY A 666 -11.07 23.44 44.99
CA GLY A 666 -11.36 22.02 45.04
C GLY A 666 -12.72 21.73 44.41
N SER A 667 -12.81 20.72 43.54
CA SER A 667 -14.03 20.46 42.77
C SER A 667 -14.53 19.03 42.86
N PHE A 668 -15.85 18.87 42.92
CA PHE A 668 -16.53 17.59 42.73
C PHE A 668 -17.75 17.80 41.82
N ILE A 669 -17.65 17.46 40.53
CA ILE A 669 -18.71 17.60 39.52
C ILE A 669 -18.90 16.28 38.77
N GLU A 670 -20.15 15.92 38.45
CA GLU A 670 -20.53 14.73 37.67
C GLU A 670 -20.20 13.36 38.29
N GLY A 671 -19.93 13.33 39.60
CA GLY A 671 -19.57 12.11 40.32
C GLY A 671 -18.13 11.66 40.06
N PRO A 672 -17.57 10.79 40.91
CA PRO A 672 -16.14 10.54 40.89
C PRO A 672 -15.75 9.39 39.94
N GLY A 673 -14.82 9.66 39.02
CA GLY A 673 -14.20 8.67 38.14
C GLY A 673 -13.05 7.90 38.79
N PHE A 674 -13.32 7.19 39.90
CA PHE A 674 -12.28 6.41 40.60
C PHE A 674 -11.90 5.12 39.88
N LEU A 675 -10.63 4.74 39.99
CA LEU A 675 -10.14 3.43 39.56
C LEU A 675 -10.64 2.35 40.52
N PRO A 676 -11.54 1.44 40.08
CA PRO A 676 -12.27 0.56 40.97
C PRO A 676 -11.41 -0.53 41.63
N HIS A 677 -10.27 -0.86 41.02
CA HIS A 677 -9.35 -1.89 41.50
C HIS A 677 -8.35 -1.38 42.54
N LEU A 678 -8.22 -0.06 42.69
CA LEU A 678 -7.38 0.59 43.70
C LEU A 678 -8.17 0.88 44.97
N SER A 679 -7.46 0.98 46.10
CA SER A 679 -8.02 1.49 47.35
C SER A 679 -8.37 2.98 47.25
N GLY A 680 -9.20 3.47 48.18
CA GLY A 680 -9.51 4.90 48.26
C GLY A 680 -8.25 5.73 48.46
N ARG A 681 -7.33 5.27 49.32
CA ARG A 681 -6.03 5.93 49.56
C ARG A 681 -5.17 6.03 48.30
N GLU A 682 -5.10 4.95 47.51
CA GLU A 682 -4.34 4.92 46.26
C GLU A 682 -4.94 5.84 45.20
N ASN A 683 -6.27 5.91 45.11
CA ASN A 683 -6.95 6.85 44.21
C ASN A 683 -6.60 8.30 44.53
N LEU A 684 -6.64 8.70 45.81
CA LEU A 684 -6.30 10.07 46.23
C LEU A 684 -4.82 10.40 45.96
N ARG A 685 -3.91 9.45 46.24
CA ARG A 685 -2.47 9.63 45.94
C ARG A 685 -2.20 9.78 44.46
N LEU A 686 -2.85 8.97 43.62
CA LEU A 686 -2.69 9.04 42.17
C LEU A 686 -3.22 10.36 41.62
N TYR A 687 -4.40 10.79 42.08
CA TYR A 687 -4.99 12.07 41.70
C TYR A 687 -4.06 13.24 42.06
N TRP A 688 -3.52 13.25 43.28
CA TRP A 688 -2.57 14.28 43.70
C TRP A 688 -1.31 14.31 42.83
N LYS A 689 -0.71 13.15 42.55
CA LYS A 689 0.48 13.06 41.68
C LYS A 689 0.19 13.55 40.26
N ALA A 690 -1.00 13.26 39.72
CA ALA A 690 -1.41 13.71 38.39
C ALA A 690 -1.53 15.24 38.27
N SER A 691 -1.69 15.96 39.38
CA SER A 691 -1.69 17.43 39.41
C SER A 691 -0.30 18.07 39.26
N GLY A 692 0.77 17.27 39.09
CA GLY A 692 2.14 17.75 38.93
C GLY A 692 2.83 18.14 40.24
N ARG A 693 2.28 17.70 41.38
CA ARG A 693 2.82 17.98 42.73
C ARG A 693 3.69 16.79 43.19
N GLU A 694 4.92 17.07 43.63
CA GLU A 694 5.99 16.04 43.80
C GLU A 694 6.04 15.34 45.17
N GLN A 695 5.15 15.63 46.13
CA GLN A 695 5.08 14.99 47.46
C GLN A 695 3.69 14.40 47.75
N GLN A 696 3.50 13.68 48.86
CA GLN A 696 2.16 13.38 49.39
C GLN A 696 1.53 14.67 49.93
N ASP A 697 0.22 14.88 49.75
CA ASP A 697 -0.49 16.02 50.35
C ASP A 697 -0.24 16.06 51.87
N PRO A 698 0.34 17.14 52.43
CA PRO A 698 0.61 17.24 53.86
C PRO A 698 -0.67 17.19 54.71
N ASN A 699 -1.83 17.48 54.10
CA ASN A 699 -3.11 17.45 54.77
C ASN A 699 -3.88 16.15 54.53
N LEU A 700 -3.28 15.13 53.88
CA LEU A 700 -4.01 13.92 53.50
C LEU A 700 -4.70 13.26 54.70
N ASP A 701 -4.01 13.15 55.84
CA ASP A 701 -4.59 12.50 57.03
C ASP A 701 -5.76 13.30 57.61
N TYR A 702 -5.67 14.64 57.58
CA TYR A 702 -6.75 15.54 57.99
C TYR A 702 -7.95 15.48 57.03
N VAL A 703 -7.70 15.44 55.72
CA VAL A 703 -8.73 15.25 54.68
C VAL A 703 -9.43 13.89 54.83
N LEU A 704 -8.68 12.85 55.18
CA LEU A 704 -9.22 11.51 55.43
C LEU A 704 -10.06 11.43 56.71
N GLU A 705 -9.67 12.17 57.75
CA GLU A 705 -10.46 12.34 58.97
C GLU A 705 -11.80 13.01 58.67
N ILE A 706 -11.78 14.13 57.94
CA ILE A 706 -12.98 14.85 57.51
C ILE A 706 -13.89 14.00 56.61
N ALA A 707 -13.30 13.21 55.71
CA ALA A 707 -14.07 12.32 54.84
C ALA A 707 -14.79 11.19 55.59
N GLY A 708 -14.40 10.89 56.84
CA GLY A 708 -15.10 9.95 57.72
C GLY A 708 -15.19 8.52 57.16
N LEU A 709 -14.17 8.07 56.40
CA LEU A 709 -14.14 6.73 55.79
C LEU A 709 -13.52 5.65 56.69
N GLY A 710 -12.83 6.03 57.76
CA GLY A 710 -12.21 5.11 58.72
C GLY A 710 -11.32 4.06 58.03
N THR A 711 -11.39 2.80 58.49
CA THR A 711 -10.63 1.67 57.91
C THR A 711 -11.06 1.30 56.49
N ALA A 712 -12.18 1.84 56.00
CA ALA A 712 -12.63 1.55 54.65
C ALA A 712 -11.72 2.16 53.57
N ILE A 713 -10.94 3.19 53.90
CA ILE A 713 -10.06 3.89 52.96
C ILE A 713 -9.03 2.96 52.28
N ASP A 714 -8.63 1.88 52.97
CA ASP A 714 -7.65 0.91 52.49
C ASP A 714 -8.30 -0.26 51.71
N ARG A 715 -9.65 -0.30 51.62
CA ARG A 715 -10.39 -1.25 50.78
C ARG A 715 -10.51 -0.74 49.35
N LYS A 716 -10.57 -1.66 48.39
CA LYS A 716 -10.75 -1.35 46.95
C LYS A 716 -12.06 -0.62 46.69
N VAL A 717 -12.05 0.44 45.89
CA VAL A 717 -13.21 1.30 45.62
C VAL A 717 -14.38 0.53 44.99
N ARG A 718 -14.13 -0.57 44.26
CA ARG A 718 -15.21 -1.44 43.76
C ARG A 718 -16.16 -1.97 44.84
N THR A 719 -15.72 -2.05 46.10
CA THR A 719 -16.54 -2.53 47.22
C THR A 719 -17.25 -1.40 47.96
N TYR A 720 -17.13 -0.15 47.49
CA TYR A 720 -17.71 1.02 48.15
C TYR A 720 -19.19 1.15 47.78
N SER A 721 -20.03 1.45 48.78
CA SER A 721 -21.39 1.95 48.55
C SER A 721 -21.34 3.31 47.84
N GLN A 722 -22.47 3.75 47.30
CA GLN A 722 -22.58 5.06 46.66
C GLN A 722 -22.13 6.19 47.61
N GLY A 723 -22.60 6.19 48.86
CA GLY A 723 -22.20 7.21 49.83
C GLY A 723 -20.72 7.18 50.23
N MET A 724 -20.10 5.99 50.26
CA MET A 724 -18.65 5.90 50.46
C MET A 724 -17.87 6.48 49.27
N ARG A 725 -18.34 6.29 48.03
CA ARG A 725 -17.71 6.92 46.85
C ARG A 725 -17.88 8.43 46.87
N GLN A 726 -19.02 8.93 47.33
CA GLN A 726 -19.29 10.36 47.45
C GLN A 726 -18.39 11.02 48.49
N ARG A 727 -18.21 10.39 49.66
CA ARG A 727 -17.23 10.81 50.68
C ARG A 727 -15.80 10.82 50.16
N LEU A 728 -15.40 9.79 49.40
CA LEU A 728 -14.09 9.76 48.76
C LEU A 728 -13.95 10.88 47.71
N GLY A 729 -15.02 11.19 46.96
CA GLY A 729 -15.07 12.30 46.01
C GLY A 729 -14.85 13.66 46.68
N ILE A 730 -15.42 13.85 47.86
CA ILE A 730 -15.26 15.07 48.66
C ILE A 730 -13.86 15.13 49.28
N ALA A 731 -13.33 13.99 49.74
CA ALA A 731 -11.93 13.90 50.15
C ALA A 731 -10.99 14.32 49.02
N GLN A 732 -11.25 13.87 47.79
CA GLN A 732 -10.47 14.26 46.61
C GLN A 732 -10.55 15.77 46.35
N ALA A 733 -11.75 16.38 46.47
CA ALA A 733 -11.93 17.81 46.31
C ALA A 733 -11.21 18.63 47.39
N MET A 734 -11.02 18.08 48.59
CA MET A 734 -10.34 18.73 49.71
C MET A 734 -8.81 18.60 49.70
N LEU A 735 -8.23 17.83 48.77
CA LEU A 735 -6.78 17.65 48.69
C LEU A 735 -6.06 19.00 48.51
N GLY A 736 -5.05 19.25 49.34
CA GLY A 736 -4.33 20.53 49.41
C GLY A 736 -5.08 21.64 50.15
N MET A 737 -6.24 21.35 50.74
CA MET A 737 -7.06 22.27 51.53
C MET A 737 -7.39 23.60 50.82
N PRO A 738 -7.95 23.54 49.60
CA PRO A 738 -8.22 24.72 48.78
C PRO A 738 -9.16 25.71 49.48
N ASP A 739 -8.98 27.00 49.17
CA ASP A 739 -9.74 28.10 49.78
C ASP A 739 -11.24 28.06 49.42
N VAL A 740 -11.57 27.43 48.29
CA VAL A 740 -12.92 27.29 47.78
C VAL A 740 -13.23 25.84 47.40
N LEU A 741 -14.36 25.29 47.86
CA LEU A 741 -14.92 24.03 47.38
C LEU A 741 -16.14 24.26 46.50
N VAL A 742 -16.20 23.60 45.35
CA VAL A 742 -17.32 23.64 44.41
C VAL A 742 -17.85 22.23 44.19
N LEU A 743 -19.04 21.92 44.72
CA LEU A 743 -19.59 20.56 44.78
C LEU A 743 -20.97 20.48 44.12
N ASP A 744 -21.08 19.72 43.02
CA ASP A 744 -22.35 19.53 42.30
C ASP A 744 -23.13 18.35 42.90
N GLU A 745 -24.29 18.62 43.49
CA GLU A 745 -25.17 17.67 44.18
C GLU A 745 -24.44 16.67 45.11
N PRO A 746 -23.68 17.16 46.12
CA PRO A 746 -22.84 16.33 46.98
C PRO A 746 -23.60 15.35 47.88
N THR A 747 -24.93 15.45 47.92
CA THR A 747 -25.81 14.69 48.82
C THR A 747 -26.74 13.73 48.08
N ASN A 748 -26.69 13.73 46.74
CA ASN A 748 -27.52 12.88 45.91
C ASN A 748 -27.20 11.39 46.13
N GLY A 749 -28.21 10.60 46.50
CA GLY A 749 -28.08 9.16 46.75
C GLY A 749 -27.52 8.78 48.13
N LEU A 750 -27.44 9.73 49.07
CA LEU A 750 -27.15 9.48 50.48
C LEU A 750 -28.44 9.18 51.28
N ASP A 751 -28.33 8.38 52.34
CA ASP A 751 -29.42 8.20 53.31
C ASP A 751 -29.50 9.40 54.29
N PRO A 752 -30.62 9.61 55.02
CA PRO A 752 -30.78 10.76 55.89
C PRO A 752 -29.68 10.95 56.97
N PRO A 753 -29.14 9.90 57.62
CA PRO A 753 -27.97 10.04 58.49
C PRO A 753 -26.72 10.53 57.76
N GLN A 754 -26.41 9.98 56.58
CA GLN A 754 -25.24 10.39 55.80
C GLN A 754 -25.35 11.82 55.28
N ILE A 755 -26.57 12.29 54.95
CA ILE A 755 -26.84 13.70 54.59
C ILE A 755 -26.52 14.64 55.78
N ARG A 756 -26.96 14.28 57.00
CA ARG A 756 -26.68 15.08 58.20
C ARG A 756 -25.19 15.16 58.51
N GLU A 757 -24.46 14.06 58.37
CA GLU A 757 -23.01 14.04 58.54
C GLU A 757 -22.30 14.87 57.46
N MET A 758 -22.73 14.76 56.21
CA MET A 758 -22.16 15.54 55.11
C MET A 758 -22.34 17.04 55.31
N ARG A 759 -23.52 17.45 55.76
CA ARG A 759 -23.80 18.84 56.13
C ARG A 759 -22.80 19.35 57.16
N GLN A 760 -22.56 18.58 58.22
CA GLN A 760 -21.63 18.98 59.28
C GLN A 760 -20.23 19.17 58.70
N VAL A 761 -19.76 18.25 57.85
CA VAL A 761 -18.46 18.36 57.16
C VAL A 761 -18.34 19.65 56.34
N LEU A 762 -19.36 20.02 55.57
CA LEU A 762 -19.34 21.25 54.77
C LEU A 762 -19.37 22.52 55.63
N GLN A 763 -20.12 22.50 56.72
CA GLN A 763 -20.19 23.60 57.68
C GLN A 763 -18.88 23.78 58.44
N ASP A 764 -18.27 22.69 58.89
CA ASP A 764 -16.98 22.69 59.58
C ASP A 764 -15.87 23.18 58.64
N TYR A 765 -15.89 22.75 57.38
CA TYR A 765 -14.94 23.24 56.37
C TYR A 765 -15.07 24.76 56.18
N ALA A 766 -16.30 25.28 56.07
CA ALA A 766 -16.55 26.70 55.96
C ALA A 766 -16.16 27.49 57.22
N ALA A 767 -16.38 26.91 58.41
CA ALA A 767 -16.01 27.51 59.70
C ALA A 767 -14.49 27.74 59.84
N THR A 768 -13.65 27.05 59.06
CA THR A 768 -12.21 27.34 58.99
C THR A 768 -11.84 28.60 58.18
N GLY A 769 -12.83 29.38 57.72
CA GLY A 769 -12.64 30.58 56.90
C GLY A 769 -12.60 30.33 55.39
N ARG A 770 -12.89 29.09 54.96
CA ARG A 770 -12.97 28.67 53.55
C ARG A 770 -14.40 28.79 53.02
N THR A 771 -14.57 28.84 51.71
CA THR A 771 -15.90 28.97 51.10
C THR A 771 -16.33 27.69 50.43
N VAL A 772 -17.61 27.34 50.56
CA VAL A 772 -18.19 26.14 49.93
C VAL A 772 -19.37 26.57 49.06
N VAL A 773 -19.34 26.20 47.78
CA VAL A 773 -20.44 26.36 46.83
C VAL A 773 -20.99 24.99 46.50
N VAL A 774 -22.24 24.73 46.88
CA VAL A 774 -22.93 23.48 46.57
C VAL A 774 -24.09 23.72 45.64
N SER A 775 -24.35 22.82 44.69
CA SER A 775 -25.64 22.78 44.02
C SER A 775 -26.57 21.79 44.72
N SER A 776 -27.85 22.11 44.80
CA SER A 776 -28.87 21.16 45.25
C SER A 776 -30.24 21.53 44.65
N HIS A 777 -31.07 20.52 44.43
CA HIS A 777 -32.49 20.68 44.09
C HIS A 777 -33.39 20.40 45.31
N LEU A 778 -32.83 19.98 46.45
CA LEU A 778 -33.55 19.71 47.69
C LEU A 778 -33.50 20.93 48.62
N LEU A 779 -34.58 21.71 48.62
CA LEU A 779 -34.64 22.99 49.36
C LEU A 779 -34.55 22.81 50.88
N SER A 780 -35.14 21.73 51.41
CA SER A 780 -35.09 21.40 52.84
C SER A 780 -33.68 21.10 53.36
N GLU A 781 -32.80 20.59 52.49
CA GLU A 781 -31.41 20.36 52.83
C GLU A 781 -30.60 21.65 52.83
N VAL A 782 -30.87 22.52 51.87
CA VAL A 782 -30.20 23.81 51.70
C VAL A 782 -30.51 24.73 52.87
N GLU A 783 -31.77 24.80 53.31
CA GLU A 783 -32.18 25.56 54.49
C GLU A 783 -31.35 25.22 55.74
N GLN A 784 -30.99 23.94 55.89
CA GLN A 784 -30.27 23.43 57.06
C GLN A 784 -28.75 23.52 56.90
N THR A 785 -28.24 23.59 55.67
CA THR A 785 -26.81 23.47 55.35
C THR A 785 -26.17 24.80 54.95
N CYS A 786 -26.88 25.60 54.17
CA CYS A 786 -26.36 26.82 53.54
C CYS A 786 -26.71 28.07 54.34
N SER A 787 -25.78 29.01 54.41
CA SER A 787 -26.02 30.35 55.00
C SER A 787 -26.50 31.35 53.95
N HIS A 788 -26.07 31.15 52.70
CA HIS A 788 -26.39 31.97 51.55
C HIS A 788 -26.97 31.09 50.44
N VAL A 789 -27.80 31.66 49.58
CA VAL A 789 -28.32 30.95 48.40
C VAL A 789 -28.36 31.86 47.18
N ALA A 790 -28.19 31.24 46.01
CA ALA A 790 -28.35 31.83 44.70
C ALA A 790 -29.35 30.97 43.91
N VAL A 791 -30.51 31.53 43.56
CA VAL A 791 -31.60 30.81 42.90
C VAL A 791 -31.52 31.03 41.39
N MET A 792 -31.34 29.95 40.64
CA MET A 792 -31.30 29.92 39.18
C MET A 792 -32.57 29.32 38.59
N HIS A 793 -33.01 29.88 37.46
CA HIS A 793 -34.08 29.31 36.64
C HIS A 793 -33.83 29.62 35.16
N ARG A 794 -33.96 28.61 34.29
CA ARG A 794 -33.76 28.71 32.83
C ARG A 794 -32.47 29.46 32.43
N GLY A 795 -31.37 29.20 33.13
CA GLY A 795 -30.06 29.80 32.83
C GLY A 795 -29.82 31.20 33.39
N THR A 796 -30.77 31.78 34.13
CA THR A 796 -30.68 33.14 34.70
C THR A 796 -30.73 33.11 36.23
N LEU A 797 -30.18 34.14 36.88
CA LEU A 797 -30.23 34.30 38.33
C LEU A 797 -31.48 35.09 38.73
N ILE A 798 -32.35 34.48 39.55
CA ILE A 798 -33.64 35.05 39.93
C ILE A 798 -33.58 35.71 41.31
N ALA A 799 -32.81 35.16 42.24
CA ALA A 799 -32.64 35.72 43.59
C ALA A 799 -31.27 35.36 44.18
N LYS A 800 -30.72 36.22 45.04
CA LYS A 800 -29.51 35.95 45.83
C LYS A 800 -29.60 36.62 47.20
N GLY A 801 -29.01 36.00 48.22
CA GLY A 801 -28.96 36.57 49.58
C GLY A 801 -28.72 35.52 50.66
N THR A 802 -28.77 35.94 51.93
CA THR A 802 -28.78 34.98 53.05
C THR A 802 -30.10 34.24 53.11
N VAL A 803 -30.08 32.99 53.61
CA VAL A 803 -31.30 32.21 53.83
C VAL A 803 -32.27 32.97 54.75
N THR A 804 -31.76 33.62 55.79
CA THR A 804 -32.58 34.43 56.72
C THR A 804 -33.24 35.62 56.03
N GLN A 805 -32.55 36.33 55.12
CA GLN A 805 -33.14 37.45 54.37
C GLN A 805 -34.27 36.99 53.44
N LEU A 806 -34.12 35.84 52.80
CA LEU A 806 -35.16 35.31 51.90
C LEU A 806 -36.39 34.79 52.67
N LEU A 807 -36.23 34.45 53.95
CA LEU A 807 -37.32 34.04 54.84
C LEU A 807 -37.91 35.20 55.69
N ALA A 808 -37.25 36.36 55.73
CA ALA A 808 -37.65 37.49 56.55
C ALA A 808 -39.03 38.05 56.15
N GLY A 809 -39.91 38.25 57.13
CA GLY A 809 -41.27 38.77 56.93
C GLY A 809 -42.37 37.71 56.73
N ARG A 810 -42.04 36.42 56.86
CA ARG A 810 -42.97 35.29 56.64
C ARG A 810 -42.89 34.26 57.76
N SER A 811 -43.61 34.51 58.86
CA SER A 811 -43.63 33.61 60.03
C SER A 811 -44.13 32.20 59.66
N GLY A 812 -43.27 31.19 59.77
CA GLY A 812 -43.60 29.77 59.53
C GLY A 812 -43.43 29.27 58.09
N ALA A 813 -42.94 30.10 57.16
CA ALA A 813 -42.71 29.70 55.77
C ALA A 813 -41.39 28.90 55.61
N ARG A 814 -41.41 27.87 54.76
CA ARG A 814 -40.21 27.12 54.34
C ARG A 814 -39.62 27.76 53.07
N LEU A 815 -38.34 27.54 52.78
CA LEU A 815 -37.68 27.99 51.54
C LEU A 815 -38.34 27.40 50.31
N GLU A 816 -38.96 26.22 50.44
CA GLU A 816 -39.84 25.62 49.44
C GLU A 816 -40.98 26.56 49.02
N ASP A 817 -41.68 27.17 49.97
CA ASP A 817 -42.82 28.06 49.70
C ASP A 817 -42.36 29.36 49.01
N VAL A 818 -41.20 29.89 49.44
CA VAL A 818 -40.59 31.09 48.86
C VAL A 818 -40.07 30.84 47.45
N PHE A 819 -39.44 29.68 47.21
CA PHE A 819 -38.94 29.29 45.89
C PHE A 819 -40.08 29.14 44.89
N MET A 820 -41.18 28.48 45.28
CA MET A 820 -42.35 28.31 44.40
C MET A 820 -43.02 29.64 44.06
N GLU A 821 -43.03 30.62 44.98
CA GLU A 821 -43.49 31.97 44.70
C GLU A 821 -42.56 32.74 43.76
N ILE A 822 -41.24 32.66 43.97
CA ILE A 822 -40.23 33.36 43.14
C ILE A 822 -40.19 32.80 41.71
N VAL A 823 -40.23 31.47 41.56
CA VAL A 823 -40.28 30.82 40.24
C VAL A 823 -41.65 31.00 39.59
N GLY A 824 -42.74 31.03 40.38
CA GLY A 824 -44.11 31.26 39.91
C GLY A 824 -44.36 32.70 39.41
N ARG A 825 -43.77 33.72 40.06
CA ARG A 825 -43.90 35.13 39.65
C ARG A 825 -43.12 35.50 38.40
N GLY A 826 -42.12 34.71 37.99
CA GLY A 826 -41.39 34.92 36.73
C GLY A 826 -42.20 34.70 35.45
N HIS A 827 -43.52 34.47 35.53
CA HIS A 827 -44.43 34.30 34.39
C HIS A 827 -45.10 35.60 33.90
N GLU A 828 -44.99 36.73 34.59
CA GLU A 828 -45.40 38.02 34.03
C GLU A 828 -44.24 38.65 33.25
N VAL A 829 -44.18 38.29 31.97
CA VAL A 829 -43.32 38.93 30.97
C VAL A 829 -43.71 40.40 30.86
N VAL A 830 -42.82 41.31 31.24
CA VAL A 830 -42.87 42.71 30.79
C VAL A 830 -42.51 42.72 29.31
N THR A 831 -43.52 42.65 28.46
CA THR A 831 -43.41 43.03 27.05
C THR A 831 -43.39 44.56 26.97
N SER A 832 -42.22 45.14 26.71
CA SER A 832 -42.07 46.40 26.00
C SER A 832 -40.70 46.50 25.36
#